data_AF-A0A0J0XGM4-F1
#
_entry.id   AF-A0A0J0XGM4-F1
#
_cell.length_a   1.000
_cell.length_b   1.000
_cell.length_c   1.000
_cell.angle_alpha   90.00
_cell.angle_beta   90.00
_cell.angle_gamma   90.00
#
_symmetry.space_group_name_H-M   'P 1'
#
loop_
_entity.id
_entity.type
_entity.pdbx_description
1 polymer ?
#
loop_
_entity_poly.entity_id
_entity_poly.type
_entity_poly.pdbx_seq_one_letter_code
_entity_poly.pdbx_strand_id
1 'polypeptide(L)'
;MFMTPRIAALFVVWLLGLFALQHWFLGNPVAPLPLFRRPEVHDTNAIAYANTAPTERPEDWRDSVDPLHRAFEPLRQPPFFPRLKPTRFLPPTCLESWFADGKLECDHALLGDQDTLDIVWLWVNGSDPRWQQEFEYWHKHHGINSAVRHFREQNELVYSMRSVLAALKGVIRTCHLILWDTAFTPDDVHLLPAEARDSLGADLDDDDDDDTPSLGAYLSKAWRVVQTPAWLHFGRTRFESTEEDGAGDAPIERSPRLRYAAHSEIYRIPNVDADGEPLEPGETAWREREWRSVALPTYDSMSIESRIAFLPDMADTAVAFNDDYFLLRPLAVSDFHSPLYGSILRFKQGKDRVPNILNPNYFGFDGEYGGLTHANHLLSQRYPAMARPHLEHVPKVITQSLQVETTLMFANMSTVSASKRFRELRIGHGDLQSQWLQVALRAERWREALLWTWAVAKLGGPDGRWGADARADIARVLGTHAGAESVEVLRGPRETLKHMPTNFAHAGWEPPKGTEYAWTALDGHMPSSENRTADAAEADRCTLDLQECFGTFWTEQEDTTAAHMFKHIAFRRPACGDCMLVALVSACGPLGLREFFPSPEAAYVVPAAARAPAYIAPPHLPLTPTWEEADFSLPKAVGKTAMPGDSVPLRQWCMHLLSRYLYTYGKSDVVFSQLRNPEQSAEQLAFLDRATRPSVLCLNDDIERNYTEVREVVGNWFEKRWPEKAGWER
;
A
#
# COMPACT_ATOMS: atom_id res chain seq x y z
N MET A 1 -28.92 42.93 43.13
CA MET A 1 -29.24 43.06 41.70
C MET A 1 -30.56 42.33 41.47
N PHE A 2 -31.68 43.04 41.34
CA PHE A 2 -33.01 42.43 41.26
C PHE A 2 -33.25 41.89 39.85
N MET A 3 -33.43 40.57 39.72
CA MET A 3 -33.76 39.91 38.45
C MET A 3 -35.11 40.42 37.94
N THR A 4 -35.11 40.99 36.75
CA THR A 4 -36.33 41.44 36.08
C THR A 4 -37.12 40.24 35.54
N PRO A 5 -38.45 40.34 35.39
CA PRO A 5 -39.30 39.22 34.94
C PRO A 5 -38.87 38.60 33.60
N ARG A 6 -38.19 39.37 32.74
CA ARG A 6 -37.66 38.90 31.45
C ARG A 6 -36.46 37.95 31.60
N ILE A 7 -35.61 38.15 32.60
CA ILE A 7 -34.45 37.27 32.86
C ILE A 7 -34.92 35.97 33.54
N ALA A 8 -35.90 36.07 34.44
CA ALA A 8 -36.52 34.90 35.05
C ALA A 8 -37.21 33.99 34.02
N ALA A 9 -37.91 34.57 33.03
CA ALA A 9 -38.57 33.81 31.97
C ALA A 9 -37.57 33.05 31.09
N LEU A 10 -36.44 33.65 30.72
CA LEU A 10 -35.37 32.97 29.97
C LEU A 10 -34.74 31.82 30.76
N PHE A 11 -34.54 32.00 32.06
CA PHE A 11 -34.01 30.96 32.93
C PHE A 11 -34.97 29.77 33.09
N VAL A 12 -36.28 30.05 33.19
CA VAL A 12 -37.31 29.01 33.26
C VAL A 12 -37.42 28.24 31.95
N VAL A 13 -37.35 28.92 30.79
CA VAL A 13 -37.36 28.24 29.47
C VAL A 13 -36.10 27.38 29.29
N TRP A 14 -34.93 27.84 29.76
CA TRP A 14 -33.70 27.07 29.71
C TRP A 14 -33.73 25.83 30.63
N LEU A 15 -34.28 25.97 31.84
CA LEU A 15 -34.47 24.85 32.77
C LEU A 15 -35.51 23.83 32.26
N LEU A 16 -36.59 24.30 31.63
CA LEU A 16 -37.58 23.42 30.99
C LEU A 16 -36.99 22.70 29.76
N GLY A 17 -36.10 23.36 29.02
CA GLY A 17 -35.34 22.75 27.92
C GLY A 17 -34.42 21.63 28.39
N LEU A 18 -33.66 21.85 29.48
CA LEU A 18 -32.83 20.81 30.10
C LEU A 18 -33.66 19.67 30.69
N PHE A 19 -34.78 19.98 31.34
CA PHE A 19 -35.71 18.98 31.86
C PHE A 19 -36.28 18.11 30.72
N ALA A 20 -36.69 18.71 29.60
CA ALA A 20 -37.18 17.98 28.43
C ALA A 20 -36.08 17.10 27.82
N LEU A 21 -34.84 17.59 27.73
CA LEU A 21 -33.70 16.81 27.21
C LEU A 21 -33.38 15.62 28.12
N GLN A 22 -33.40 15.82 29.43
CA GLN A 22 -33.14 14.75 30.40
C GLN A 22 -34.28 13.73 30.49
N HIS A 23 -35.55 14.14 30.33
CA HIS A 23 -36.70 13.24 30.44
C HIS A 23 -37.07 12.52 29.14
N TRP A 24 -36.87 13.15 27.97
CA TRP A 24 -37.32 12.58 26.69
C TRP A 24 -36.20 11.97 25.86
N PHE A 25 -34.94 12.36 26.09
CA PHE A 25 -33.79 11.78 25.38
C PHE A 25 -32.88 10.92 26.28
N LEU A 26 -32.98 11.01 27.62
CA LEU A 26 -32.06 10.37 28.57
C LEU A 26 -32.75 9.69 29.77
N GLY A 27 -33.86 8.97 29.55
CA GLY A 27 -34.42 8.02 30.53
C GLY A 27 -34.69 6.68 29.84
N ASN A 28 -34.13 5.54 30.24
CA ASN A 28 -34.26 4.99 31.59
C ASN A 28 -33.23 3.85 31.86
N PRO A 29 -33.19 3.22 33.05
CA PRO A 29 -32.00 3.15 33.89
C PRO A 29 -31.28 1.79 33.88
N VAL A 30 -30.06 1.85 34.40
CA VAL A 30 -29.17 0.75 34.79
C VAL A 30 -29.92 -0.28 35.65
N ALA A 31 -29.96 -1.53 35.18
CA ALA A 31 -30.20 -2.72 36.00
C ALA A 31 -28.85 -3.33 36.44
N PRO A 32 -28.73 -3.87 37.66
CA PRO A 32 -27.49 -4.47 38.14
C PRO A 32 -27.35 -5.89 37.61
N LEU A 33 -26.23 -6.20 36.94
CA LEU A 33 -25.83 -7.55 36.53
C LEU A 33 -24.64 -8.04 37.39
N PRO A 34 -24.42 -9.37 37.48
CA PRO A 34 -24.00 -10.04 38.70
C PRO A 34 -22.51 -9.89 38.99
N LEU A 35 -22.17 -10.06 40.26
CA LEU A 35 -20.81 -10.33 40.74
C LEU A 35 -20.24 -11.57 40.06
N PHE A 36 -19.52 -11.38 38.94
CA PHE A 36 -18.61 -12.37 38.41
C PHE A 36 -17.20 -12.12 38.96
N ARG A 37 -16.68 -13.19 39.56
CA ARG A 37 -15.36 -13.33 40.18
C ARG A 37 -14.26 -12.92 39.19
N ARG A 38 -13.31 -12.10 39.64
CA ARG A 38 -12.05 -11.80 38.92
C ARG A 38 -11.33 -13.12 38.56
N PRO A 39 -10.88 -13.32 37.31
CA PRO A 39 -9.73 -14.18 37.08
C PRO A 39 -8.48 -13.44 37.59
N GLU A 40 -7.64 -14.16 38.32
CA GLU A 40 -6.32 -13.70 38.70
C GLU A 40 -5.45 -13.48 37.46
N VAL A 41 -4.65 -12.43 37.51
CA VAL A 41 -3.69 -12.02 36.49
C VAL A 41 -2.57 -13.07 36.44
N HIS A 42 -2.65 -13.98 35.48
CA HIS A 42 -1.50 -14.70 34.93
C HIS A 42 -1.82 -15.15 33.51
N ASP A 43 -1.61 -14.26 32.53
CA ASP A 43 -1.07 -14.68 31.23
C ASP A 43 -0.64 -13.48 30.38
N THR A 44 0.63 -13.46 30.01
CA THR A 44 1.34 -12.46 29.19
C THR A 44 1.00 -12.57 27.68
N ASN A 45 -0.25 -12.89 27.33
CA ASN A 45 -0.64 -13.15 25.93
C ASN A 45 -1.40 -12.00 25.23
N ALA A 46 -1.22 -10.76 25.69
CA ALA A 46 -1.81 -9.57 25.05
C ALA A 46 -0.99 -9.06 23.85
N ILE A 47 -0.61 -9.93 22.90
CA ILE A 47 -0.09 -9.53 21.56
C ILE A 47 -0.74 -10.32 20.41
N ALA A 48 -1.58 -11.32 20.68
CA ALA A 48 -2.22 -12.14 19.65
C ALA A 48 -3.73 -11.86 19.52
N TYR A 49 -4.11 -10.65 19.09
CA TYR A 49 -5.43 -10.43 18.47
C TYR A 49 -5.24 -9.92 17.04
N ALA A 50 -4.65 -10.77 16.22
CA ALA A 50 -4.63 -10.64 14.77
C ALA A 50 -5.26 -11.90 14.17
N ASN A 51 -6.23 -11.71 13.29
CA ASN A 51 -6.55 -12.62 12.18
C ASN A 51 -6.92 -14.08 12.54
N THR A 52 -8.17 -14.32 12.94
CA THR A 52 -8.78 -15.67 12.86
C THR A 52 -9.89 -15.72 11.82
N ALA A 53 -9.77 -14.92 10.75
CA ALA A 53 -10.53 -15.20 9.54
C ALA A 53 -10.01 -16.52 8.95
N PRO A 54 -10.88 -17.43 8.49
CA PRO A 54 -10.44 -18.58 7.72
C PRO A 54 -9.59 -18.06 6.56
N THR A 55 -8.35 -18.50 6.49
CA THR A 55 -7.48 -18.23 5.35
C THR A 55 -7.73 -19.25 4.24
N GLU A 56 -8.58 -20.23 4.45
CA GLU A 56 -8.75 -21.37 3.56
C GLU A 56 -10.24 -21.67 3.41
N ARG A 57 -10.69 -22.02 2.19
CA ARG A 57 -12.04 -22.52 1.98
C ARG A 57 -11.98 -24.05 2.04
N PRO A 58 -12.87 -24.73 2.78
CA PRO A 58 -12.86 -26.18 2.92
C PRO A 58 -12.92 -26.94 1.58
N GLU A 59 -13.55 -26.37 0.56
CA GLU A 59 -13.75 -27.00 -0.76
C GLU A 59 -12.66 -26.60 -1.80
N ASP A 60 -11.68 -25.75 -1.45
CA ASP A 60 -10.69 -25.23 -2.42
C ASP A 60 -9.72 -26.28 -2.97
N TRP A 61 -9.58 -27.43 -2.30
CA TRP A 61 -8.81 -28.56 -2.81
C TRP A 61 -9.54 -29.35 -3.91
N ARG A 62 -10.84 -29.11 -4.12
CA ARG A 62 -11.61 -29.73 -5.20
C ARG A 62 -11.66 -28.79 -6.38
N ASP A 63 -11.60 -29.35 -7.58
CA ASP A 63 -11.79 -28.57 -8.80
C ASP A 63 -13.28 -28.39 -9.11
N SER A 64 -13.62 -27.34 -9.87
CA SER A 64 -15.01 -27.11 -10.30
C SER A 64 -15.41 -28.11 -11.40
N VAL A 65 -16.69 -28.39 -11.54
CA VAL A 65 -17.21 -29.21 -12.66
C VAL A 65 -16.98 -28.49 -14.00
N ASP A 66 -17.16 -27.16 -14.00
CA ASP A 66 -16.87 -26.30 -15.13
C ASP A 66 -15.46 -25.70 -14.99
N PRO A 67 -14.57 -25.80 -16.00
CA PRO A 67 -13.23 -25.23 -15.94
C PRO A 67 -13.18 -23.70 -16.02
N LEU A 68 -14.27 -23.02 -16.40
CA LEU A 68 -14.38 -21.57 -16.58
C LEU A 68 -15.10 -20.86 -15.42
N HIS A 69 -15.87 -21.60 -14.61
CA HIS A 69 -16.63 -21.04 -13.50
C HIS A 69 -16.56 -21.91 -12.27
N ARG A 70 -16.38 -21.28 -11.11
CA ARG A 70 -16.36 -21.95 -9.81
C ARG A 70 -17.34 -21.29 -8.85
N ALA A 71 -18.28 -22.08 -8.34
CA ALA A 71 -19.09 -21.68 -7.20
C ALA A 71 -18.26 -21.77 -5.92
N PHE A 72 -18.32 -20.75 -5.07
CA PHE A 72 -17.57 -20.72 -3.81
C PHE A 72 -18.28 -19.89 -2.74
N GLU A 73 -17.99 -20.21 -1.48
CA GLU A 73 -18.30 -19.35 -0.34
C GLU A 73 -17.18 -18.29 -0.18
N PRO A 74 -17.49 -16.99 -0.24
CA PRO A 74 -16.50 -15.95 0.03
C PRO A 74 -15.89 -16.10 1.43
N LEU A 75 -14.57 -15.88 1.55
CA LEU A 75 -13.87 -15.96 2.82
C LEU A 75 -14.51 -15.03 3.86
N ARG A 76 -14.81 -15.59 5.04
CA ARG A 76 -15.27 -14.78 6.17
C ARG A 76 -14.20 -13.79 6.53
N GLN A 77 -14.54 -12.52 6.48
CA GLN A 77 -13.53 -11.49 6.61
C GLN A 77 -13.26 -11.15 8.07
N PRO A 78 -12.03 -10.74 8.41
CA PRO A 78 -11.75 -10.30 9.77
C PRO A 78 -12.62 -9.09 10.12
N PRO A 79 -13.04 -8.98 11.40
CA PRO A 79 -13.90 -7.88 11.84
C PRO A 79 -13.20 -6.51 11.78
N PHE A 80 -11.87 -6.47 11.62
CA PHE A 80 -11.09 -5.24 11.66
C PHE A 80 -10.29 -5.03 10.38
N PHE A 81 -10.16 -3.75 10.00
CA PHE A 81 -9.28 -3.26 8.95
C PHE A 81 -7.84 -3.73 9.18
N PRO A 82 -7.05 -4.05 8.12
CA PRO A 82 -5.65 -4.41 8.29
C PRO A 82 -4.91 -3.31 9.06
N ARG A 83 -4.28 -3.69 10.17
CA ARG A 83 -3.48 -2.76 10.98
C ARG A 83 -2.16 -2.47 10.28
N LEU A 84 -1.61 -1.28 10.51
CA LEU A 84 -0.27 -0.93 10.05
C LEU A 84 0.74 -1.94 10.63
N LYS A 85 1.56 -2.55 9.77
CA LYS A 85 2.60 -3.50 10.20
C LYS A 85 3.92 -2.77 10.46
N PRO A 86 4.70 -3.18 11.48
CA PRO A 86 6.09 -2.74 11.62
C PRO A 86 6.93 -3.27 10.45
N THR A 87 8.03 -2.59 10.13
CA THR A 87 9.05 -3.11 9.22
C THR A 87 9.77 -4.30 9.85
N ARG A 88 10.59 -5.02 9.06
CA ARG A 88 11.46 -6.09 9.58
C ARG A 88 12.14 -5.62 10.87
N PHE A 89 11.86 -6.32 11.96
CA PHE A 89 12.39 -5.97 13.26
C PHE A 89 13.89 -6.23 13.28
N LEU A 90 14.66 -5.14 13.26
CA LEU A 90 16.09 -5.18 13.48
C LEU A 90 16.37 -4.84 14.95
N PRO A 91 17.35 -5.50 15.59
CA PRO A 91 17.83 -5.10 16.90
C PRO A 91 18.19 -3.61 16.93
N PRO A 92 18.01 -2.91 18.06
CA PRO A 92 18.29 -1.48 18.14
C PRO A 92 19.70 -1.09 17.71
N THR A 93 20.70 -1.93 17.99
CA THR A 93 22.09 -1.71 17.55
C THR A 93 22.24 -1.73 16.03
N CYS A 94 21.51 -2.62 15.35
CA CYS A 94 21.51 -2.71 13.88
C CYS A 94 20.83 -1.50 13.26
N LEU A 95 19.69 -1.07 13.82
CA LEU A 95 19.00 0.14 13.37
C LEU A 95 19.89 1.36 13.53
N GLU A 96 20.56 1.46 14.68
CA GLU A 96 21.48 2.54 14.99
C GLU A 96 22.64 2.59 13.99
N SER A 97 23.39 1.48 13.84
CA SER A 97 24.53 1.44 12.92
C SER A 97 24.10 1.71 11.47
N TRP A 98 22.93 1.22 11.06
CA TRP A 98 22.42 1.40 9.70
C TRP A 98 21.97 2.83 9.44
N PHE A 99 21.07 3.38 10.26
CA PHE A 99 20.52 4.70 10.01
C PHE A 99 21.46 5.83 10.42
N ALA A 100 22.14 5.74 11.56
CA ALA A 100 23.01 6.80 12.03
C ALA A 100 24.33 6.83 11.25
N ASP A 101 24.94 5.66 11.03
CA ASP A 101 26.29 5.55 10.47
C ASP A 101 26.34 5.06 9.02
N GLY A 102 25.25 4.51 8.50
CA GLY A 102 25.24 3.89 7.16
C GLY A 102 26.08 2.62 7.09
N LYS A 103 26.30 1.96 8.23
CA LYS A 103 27.12 0.75 8.36
C LYS A 103 26.29 -0.43 8.81
N LEU A 104 26.50 -1.56 8.14
CA LEU A 104 25.87 -2.81 8.52
C LEU A 104 26.80 -3.54 9.50
N GLU A 105 26.57 -3.38 10.81
CA GLU A 105 27.35 -4.06 11.85
C GLU A 105 26.74 -5.41 12.25
N CYS A 106 25.51 -5.68 11.83
CA CYS A 106 24.80 -6.88 12.18
C CYS A 106 25.06 -8.00 11.17
N ASP A 107 25.43 -9.15 11.72
CA ASP A 107 25.65 -10.35 10.93
C ASP A 107 24.34 -10.97 10.44
N HIS A 108 24.47 -12.01 9.61
CA HIS A 108 23.34 -12.78 9.11
C HIS A 108 22.46 -13.35 10.23
N ALA A 109 23.00 -13.67 11.42
CA ALA A 109 22.21 -14.24 12.50
C ALA A 109 21.19 -13.23 13.06
N LEU A 110 21.55 -11.94 13.09
CA LEU A 110 20.67 -10.86 13.52
C LEU A 110 19.80 -10.32 12.39
N LEU A 111 20.33 -10.29 11.17
CA LEU A 111 19.57 -9.84 10.01
C LEU A 111 18.49 -10.86 9.68
N GLY A 112 18.84 -12.15 9.62
CA GLY A 112 18.00 -13.28 9.21
C GLY A 112 18.04 -13.51 7.69
N ASP A 113 17.27 -14.50 7.24
CA ASP A 113 17.23 -14.90 5.83
C ASP A 113 16.68 -13.80 4.90
N GLN A 114 16.98 -13.91 3.61
CA GLN A 114 16.44 -13.01 2.61
C GLN A 114 14.90 -13.05 2.58
N ASP A 115 14.27 -11.89 2.42
CA ASP A 115 12.82 -11.81 2.28
C ASP A 115 12.33 -12.59 1.05
N THR A 116 11.16 -13.20 1.15
CA THR A 116 10.44 -13.79 0.02
C THR A 116 9.42 -12.82 -0.56
N LEU A 117 9.07 -12.96 -1.84
CA LEU A 117 8.06 -12.15 -2.50
C LEU A 117 6.69 -12.84 -2.54
N ASP A 118 5.65 -12.04 -2.35
CA ASP A 118 4.32 -12.37 -2.87
C ASP A 118 4.15 -11.75 -4.26
N ILE A 119 3.48 -12.45 -5.16
CA ILE A 119 3.14 -11.93 -6.48
C ILE A 119 1.62 -11.88 -6.60
N VAL A 120 1.08 -10.79 -7.12
CA VAL A 120 -0.37 -10.60 -7.27
C VAL A 120 -0.68 -10.36 -8.74
N TRP A 121 -1.61 -11.12 -9.30
CA TRP A 121 -2.16 -10.86 -10.64
C TRP A 121 -3.61 -10.41 -10.55
N LEU A 122 -3.96 -9.42 -11.37
CA LEU A 122 -5.34 -9.08 -11.68
C LEU A 122 -5.69 -9.74 -13.01
N TRP A 123 -6.82 -10.44 -13.08
CA TRP A 123 -7.20 -11.09 -14.33
C TRP A 123 -8.71 -11.16 -14.54
N VAL A 124 -9.08 -11.04 -15.81
CA VAL A 124 -10.43 -11.23 -16.30
C VAL A 124 -10.37 -11.77 -17.73
N ASN A 125 -11.31 -12.63 -18.09
CA ASN A 125 -11.52 -13.08 -19.45
C ASN A 125 -12.80 -12.45 -20.01
N GLY A 126 -12.66 -11.40 -20.83
CA GLY A 126 -13.79 -10.73 -21.47
C GLY A 126 -14.41 -11.50 -22.64
N SER A 127 -13.89 -12.68 -22.99
CA SER A 127 -14.52 -13.60 -23.95
C SER A 127 -15.51 -14.56 -23.29
N ASP A 128 -15.62 -14.55 -21.96
CA ASP A 128 -16.58 -15.35 -21.20
C ASP A 128 -18.02 -14.84 -21.42
N PRO A 129 -18.97 -15.69 -21.87
CA PRO A 129 -20.36 -15.30 -22.09
C PRO A 129 -21.05 -14.73 -20.85
N ARG A 130 -20.78 -15.28 -19.64
CA ARG A 130 -21.36 -14.79 -18.38
C ARG A 130 -20.86 -13.38 -18.07
N TRP A 131 -19.57 -13.15 -18.29
CA TRP A 131 -18.96 -11.83 -18.14
C TRP A 131 -19.52 -10.82 -19.16
N GLN A 132 -19.63 -11.22 -20.44
CA GLN A 132 -20.14 -10.35 -21.51
C GLN A 132 -21.58 -9.91 -21.25
N GLN A 133 -22.44 -10.83 -20.80
CA GLN A 133 -23.82 -10.51 -20.47
C GLN A 133 -23.93 -9.47 -19.34
N GLU A 134 -23.17 -9.64 -18.27
CA GLU A 134 -23.12 -8.66 -17.17
C GLU A 134 -22.52 -7.33 -17.60
N PHE A 135 -21.43 -7.36 -18.39
CA PHE A 135 -20.79 -6.17 -18.93
C PHE A 135 -21.78 -5.38 -19.79
N GLU A 136 -22.45 -6.01 -20.76
CA GLU A 136 -23.44 -5.38 -21.63
C GLU A 136 -24.63 -4.81 -20.86
N TYR A 137 -25.11 -5.52 -19.84
CA TYR A 137 -26.16 -5.04 -18.96
C TYR A 137 -25.76 -3.72 -18.29
N TRP A 138 -24.61 -3.70 -17.62
CA TRP A 138 -24.14 -2.52 -16.87
C TRP A 138 -23.71 -1.38 -17.79
N HIS A 139 -23.13 -1.70 -18.94
CA HIS A 139 -22.73 -0.73 -19.97
C HIS A 139 -23.95 0.01 -20.52
N LYS A 140 -25.03 -0.72 -20.83
CA LYS A 140 -26.33 -0.15 -21.22
C LYS A 140 -26.99 0.61 -20.06
N HIS A 141 -26.96 0.07 -18.84
CA HIS A 141 -27.56 0.69 -17.66
C HIS A 141 -26.96 2.08 -17.38
N HIS A 142 -25.64 2.22 -17.53
CA HIS A 142 -24.94 3.47 -17.30
C HIS A 142 -24.77 4.35 -18.55
N GLY A 143 -25.15 3.86 -19.73
CA GLY A 143 -25.03 4.61 -21.00
C GLY A 143 -23.57 4.91 -21.38
N ILE A 144 -22.66 3.98 -21.13
CA ILE A 144 -21.23 4.13 -21.41
C ILE A 144 -20.92 3.57 -22.80
N ASN A 145 -19.78 3.95 -23.39
CA ASN A 145 -19.30 3.38 -24.65
C ASN A 145 -17.82 2.96 -24.55
N SER A 146 -17.51 2.07 -23.62
CA SER A 146 -16.20 1.44 -23.46
C SER A 146 -15.89 0.46 -24.60
N ALA A 147 -14.65 0.41 -25.05
CA ALA A 147 -14.21 -0.55 -26.06
C ALA A 147 -13.99 -1.96 -25.45
N VAL A 148 -14.70 -2.97 -25.99
CA VAL A 148 -14.60 -4.38 -25.54
C VAL A 148 -13.19 -4.97 -25.72
N ARG A 149 -12.37 -4.39 -26.61
CA ARG A 149 -11.01 -4.86 -26.89
C ARG A 149 -10.10 -4.90 -25.65
N HIS A 150 -10.36 -4.08 -24.63
CA HIS A 150 -9.56 -4.04 -23.40
C HIS A 150 -9.69 -5.30 -22.52
N PHE A 151 -10.58 -6.24 -22.87
CA PHE A 151 -10.85 -7.45 -22.08
C PHE A 151 -10.60 -8.73 -22.88
N ARG A 152 -9.90 -8.65 -24.03
CA ARG A 152 -9.49 -9.84 -24.78
C ARG A 152 -8.40 -10.59 -24.03
N GLU A 153 -8.34 -11.89 -24.27
CA GLU A 153 -7.43 -12.80 -23.59
C GLU A 153 -6.78 -13.71 -24.65
N GLN A 154 -5.48 -13.93 -24.51
CA GLN A 154 -4.58 -14.71 -25.38
C GLN A 154 -3.70 -15.68 -24.59
N ASN A 155 -4.14 -16.16 -23.43
CA ASN A 155 -3.33 -16.90 -22.47
C ASN A 155 -2.14 -16.10 -21.91
N GLU A 156 -2.15 -14.77 -21.92
CA GLU A 156 -1.06 -13.95 -21.37
C GLU A 156 -0.80 -14.29 -19.90
N LEU A 157 -1.87 -14.48 -19.10
CA LEU A 157 -1.75 -14.78 -17.67
C LEU A 157 -0.89 -16.03 -17.40
N VAL A 158 -1.12 -17.16 -18.07
CA VAL A 158 -0.35 -18.39 -17.79
C VAL A 158 1.13 -18.19 -18.10
N TYR A 159 1.45 -17.51 -19.19
CA TYR A 159 2.84 -17.26 -19.56
C TYR A 159 3.48 -16.13 -18.75
N SER A 160 2.71 -15.15 -18.29
CA SER A 160 3.13 -14.16 -17.31
C SER A 160 3.55 -14.87 -16.02
N MET A 161 2.71 -15.77 -15.50
CA MET A 161 3.01 -16.59 -14.33
C MET A 161 4.25 -17.48 -14.54
N ARG A 162 4.33 -18.22 -15.66
CA ARG A 162 5.53 -19.03 -15.97
C ARG A 162 6.79 -18.16 -16.07
N SER A 163 6.71 -16.97 -16.66
CA SER A 163 7.84 -16.04 -16.74
C SER A 163 8.34 -15.61 -15.37
N VAL A 164 7.42 -15.38 -14.44
CA VAL A 164 7.72 -15.00 -13.06
C VAL A 164 8.34 -16.16 -12.30
N LEU A 165 7.78 -17.36 -12.40
CA LEU A 165 8.34 -18.57 -11.81
C LEU A 165 9.75 -18.86 -12.34
N ALA A 166 9.98 -18.68 -13.64
CA ALA A 166 11.29 -18.86 -14.26
C ALA A 166 12.31 -17.81 -13.81
N ALA A 167 11.89 -16.56 -13.63
CA ALA A 167 12.77 -15.45 -13.27
C ALA A 167 13.09 -15.37 -11.77
N LEU A 168 12.20 -15.85 -10.90
CA LEU A 168 12.26 -15.72 -9.44
C LEU A 168 12.22 -17.08 -8.73
N LYS A 169 12.98 -18.06 -9.24
CA LYS A 169 13.06 -19.42 -8.67
C LYS A 169 13.50 -19.39 -7.19
N GLY A 170 12.75 -20.09 -6.34
CA GLY A 170 13.07 -20.28 -4.92
C GLY A 170 12.79 -19.09 -3.98
N VAL A 171 12.35 -17.93 -4.50
CA VAL A 171 12.15 -16.71 -3.68
C VAL A 171 10.69 -16.24 -3.61
N ILE A 172 9.77 -16.93 -4.28
CA ILE A 172 8.33 -16.62 -4.23
C ILE A 172 7.69 -17.44 -3.10
N ARG A 173 6.98 -16.76 -2.19
CA ARG A 173 6.19 -17.39 -1.13
C ARG A 173 4.80 -17.79 -1.62
N THR A 174 4.08 -16.83 -2.16
CA THR A 174 2.67 -17.00 -2.57
C THR A 174 2.38 -16.19 -3.83
N CYS A 175 1.76 -16.85 -4.80
CA CYS A 175 1.10 -16.25 -5.95
C CYS A 175 -0.37 -16.02 -5.59
N HIS A 176 -0.88 -14.80 -5.76
CA HIS A 176 -2.29 -14.44 -5.54
C HIS A 176 -2.91 -14.08 -6.88
N LEU A 177 -4.09 -14.62 -7.16
CA LEU A 177 -4.87 -14.33 -8.35
C LEU A 177 -6.18 -13.65 -7.95
N ILE A 178 -6.36 -12.40 -8.36
CA ILE A 178 -7.61 -11.65 -8.15
C ILE A 178 -8.51 -11.86 -9.36
N LEU A 179 -9.71 -12.37 -9.10
CA LEU A 179 -10.65 -12.85 -10.11
C LEU A 179 -11.98 -12.09 -10.04
N TRP A 180 -12.60 -11.92 -11.22
CA TRP A 180 -13.94 -11.38 -11.33
C TRP A 180 -15.02 -12.38 -10.90
N ASP A 181 -16.07 -11.89 -10.23
CA ASP A 181 -17.13 -12.74 -9.69
C ASP A 181 -18.54 -12.11 -9.71
N THR A 182 -19.55 -12.98 -9.70
CA THR A 182 -20.98 -12.62 -9.69
C THR A 182 -21.72 -13.30 -8.55
N ALA A 183 -22.95 -12.86 -8.28
CA ALA A 183 -23.82 -13.55 -7.32
C ALA A 183 -24.16 -14.96 -7.81
N PHE A 184 -24.26 -15.90 -6.88
CA PHE A 184 -24.72 -17.26 -7.16
C PHE A 184 -26.24 -17.29 -7.32
N THR A 185 -26.71 -17.94 -8.38
CA THR A 185 -28.14 -18.18 -8.65
C THR A 185 -28.48 -19.66 -8.46
N PRO A 186 -29.75 -20.04 -8.22
CA PRO A 186 -30.12 -21.46 -8.07
C PRO A 186 -29.74 -22.34 -9.27
N ASP A 187 -29.60 -21.75 -10.46
CA ASP A 187 -29.16 -22.46 -11.66
C ASP A 187 -27.68 -22.86 -11.59
N ASP A 188 -26.87 -22.21 -10.74
CA ASP A 188 -25.42 -22.44 -10.60
C ASP A 188 -25.06 -23.70 -9.79
N VAL A 189 -26.04 -24.42 -9.24
CA VAL A 189 -25.82 -25.67 -8.47
C VAL A 189 -25.07 -26.73 -9.29
N HIS A 190 -25.21 -26.73 -10.62
CA HIS A 190 -24.51 -27.67 -11.51
C HIS A 190 -22.99 -27.49 -11.52
N LEU A 191 -22.46 -26.34 -11.09
CA LEU A 191 -21.01 -26.07 -11.00
C LEU A 191 -20.33 -26.87 -9.88
N LEU A 192 -21.11 -27.30 -8.88
CA LEU A 192 -20.60 -28.02 -7.72
C LEU A 192 -20.34 -29.51 -8.06
N PRO A 193 -19.20 -30.08 -7.61
CA PRO A 193 -18.98 -31.52 -7.62
C PRO A 193 -20.13 -32.28 -6.93
N ALA A 194 -20.39 -33.51 -7.35
CA ALA A 194 -21.49 -34.30 -6.79
C ALA A 194 -21.34 -34.49 -5.27
N GLU A 195 -20.12 -34.79 -4.81
CA GLU A 195 -19.82 -34.99 -3.39
C GLU A 195 -20.03 -33.72 -2.56
N ALA A 196 -19.74 -32.54 -3.14
CA ALA A 196 -19.98 -31.26 -2.49
C ALA A 196 -21.48 -30.95 -2.38
N ARG A 197 -22.27 -31.29 -3.41
CA ARG A 197 -23.73 -31.15 -3.39
C ARG A 197 -24.36 -32.04 -2.33
N ASP A 198 -23.90 -33.28 -2.24
CA ASP A 198 -24.41 -34.25 -1.26
C ASP A 198 -24.07 -33.82 0.17
N SER A 199 -22.83 -33.38 0.41
CA SER A 199 -22.40 -32.89 1.73
C SER A 199 -23.15 -31.63 2.17
N LEU A 200 -23.26 -30.63 1.30
CA LEU A 200 -23.96 -29.38 1.62
C LEU A 200 -25.48 -29.55 1.70
N GLY A 201 -26.03 -30.54 0.98
CA GLY A 201 -27.44 -30.91 1.05
C GLY A 201 -27.78 -31.61 2.37
N ALA A 202 -26.92 -32.52 2.84
CA ALA A 202 -27.11 -33.21 4.12
C ALA A 202 -27.16 -32.23 5.31
N ASP A 203 -26.33 -31.17 5.30
CA ASP A 203 -26.34 -30.12 6.32
C ASP A 203 -27.67 -29.33 6.36
N LEU A 204 -28.47 -29.35 5.29
CA LEU A 204 -29.78 -28.68 5.23
C LEU A 204 -30.92 -29.60 5.66
N ASP A 205 -30.82 -30.89 5.38
CA ASP A 205 -31.84 -31.90 5.72
C ASP A 205 -31.87 -32.23 7.24
N ASP A 206 -30.85 -31.84 8.01
CA ASP A 206 -30.78 -31.97 9.47
C ASP A 206 -31.64 -30.94 10.24
N ASP A 207 -32.18 -29.92 9.56
CA ASP A 207 -33.17 -28.98 10.12
C ASP A 207 -34.61 -29.52 9.87
N ASP A 208 -35.23 -30.07 10.92
CA ASP A 208 -36.56 -30.76 10.97
C ASP A 208 -37.80 -29.88 10.60
N ASP A 209 -37.63 -28.78 9.85
CA ASP A 209 -38.70 -27.84 9.45
C ASP A 209 -39.22 -28.11 8.02
N ASP A 210 -40.54 -28.09 7.83
CA ASP A 210 -41.23 -28.30 6.52
C ASP A 210 -40.94 -27.18 5.48
N ASP A 211 -40.19 -26.14 5.85
CA ASP A 211 -39.87 -24.94 5.05
C ASP A 211 -38.38 -24.85 4.62
N THR A 212 -37.61 -25.95 4.70
CA THR A 212 -36.19 -25.97 4.35
C THR A 212 -35.95 -25.53 2.88
N PRO A 213 -35.16 -24.47 2.64
CA PRO A 213 -34.92 -23.95 1.29
C PRO A 213 -34.12 -24.95 0.46
N SER A 214 -34.38 -25.00 -0.86
CA SER A 214 -33.53 -25.80 -1.77
C SER A 214 -32.06 -25.40 -1.64
N LEU A 215 -31.13 -26.34 -1.86
CA LEU A 215 -29.69 -26.08 -1.81
C LEU A 215 -29.32 -24.82 -2.62
N GLY A 216 -29.86 -24.67 -3.84
CA GLY A 216 -29.64 -23.47 -4.65
C GLY A 216 -30.11 -22.17 -3.98
N ALA A 217 -31.30 -22.17 -3.37
CA ALA A 217 -31.83 -21.00 -2.66
C ALA A 217 -31.06 -20.70 -1.37
N TYR A 218 -30.56 -21.72 -0.67
CA TYR A 218 -29.69 -21.57 0.49
C TYR A 218 -28.35 -20.91 0.09
N LEU A 219 -27.67 -21.48 -0.90
CA LEU A 219 -26.38 -21.00 -1.37
C LEU A 219 -26.47 -19.57 -1.95
N SER A 220 -27.53 -19.23 -2.68
CA SER A 220 -27.76 -17.88 -3.21
C SER A 220 -27.76 -16.76 -2.16
N LYS A 221 -27.90 -17.07 -0.86
CA LYS A 221 -27.83 -16.06 0.22
C LYS A 221 -26.41 -15.52 0.43
N ALA A 222 -25.38 -16.30 0.12
CA ALA A 222 -23.99 -15.96 0.48
C ALA A 222 -22.94 -16.34 -0.59
N TRP A 223 -23.18 -17.40 -1.35
CA TRP A 223 -22.23 -17.91 -2.33
C TRP A 223 -22.15 -17.02 -3.56
N ARG A 224 -21.04 -17.18 -4.27
CA ARG A 224 -20.72 -16.44 -5.50
C ARG A 224 -20.14 -17.38 -6.54
N VAL A 225 -20.11 -16.92 -7.79
CA VAL A 225 -19.47 -17.62 -8.90
C VAL A 225 -18.31 -16.77 -9.39
N VAL A 226 -17.10 -17.32 -9.28
CA VAL A 226 -15.87 -16.69 -9.77
C VAL A 226 -15.52 -17.23 -11.15
N GLN A 227 -14.99 -16.36 -12.00
CA GLN A 227 -14.42 -16.76 -13.28
C GLN A 227 -13.05 -17.43 -13.05
N THR A 228 -12.78 -18.52 -13.77
CA THR A 228 -11.55 -19.29 -13.60
C THR A 228 -10.76 -19.39 -14.90
N PRO A 229 -9.42 -19.28 -14.86
CA PRO A 229 -8.59 -19.62 -16.01
C PRO A 229 -8.71 -21.11 -16.33
N ALA A 230 -9.06 -21.45 -17.58
CA ALA A 230 -9.36 -22.84 -17.96
C ALA A 230 -8.18 -23.81 -17.73
N TRP A 231 -6.95 -23.31 -17.84
CA TRP A 231 -5.73 -24.08 -17.64
C TRP A 231 -5.42 -24.33 -16.15
N LEU A 232 -6.07 -23.63 -15.22
CA LEU A 232 -5.81 -23.73 -13.78
C LEU A 232 -6.56 -24.93 -13.17
N HIS A 233 -5.85 -25.72 -12.36
CA HIS A 233 -6.39 -26.83 -11.58
C HIS A 233 -6.41 -26.47 -10.09
N PHE A 234 -7.58 -26.13 -9.54
CA PHE A 234 -7.69 -25.62 -8.16
C PHE A 234 -7.23 -26.64 -7.11
N GLY A 235 -7.42 -27.93 -7.36
CA GLY A 235 -6.93 -28.98 -6.46
C GLY A 235 -5.40 -29.17 -6.40
N ARG A 236 -4.64 -28.46 -7.24
CA ARG A 236 -3.15 -28.46 -7.24
C ARG A 236 -2.58 -27.15 -6.70
N THR A 237 -3.42 -26.27 -6.14
CA THR A 237 -3.02 -24.94 -5.66
C THR A 237 -2.32 -24.98 -4.29
N ARG A 238 -2.52 -26.08 -3.54
CA ARG A 238 -1.73 -26.45 -2.36
C ARG A 238 -0.79 -27.59 -2.68
N PHE A 239 0.50 -27.35 -2.52
CA PHE A 239 1.45 -28.41 -2.24
C PHE A 239 1.52 -28.52 -0.72
N GLU A 240 0.79 -29.47 -0.14
CA GLU A 240 1.25 -30.02 1.13
C GLU A 240 2.62 -30.63 0.82
N SER A 241 3.67 -30.12 1.46
CA SER A 241 4.93 -30.86 1.50
C SER A 241 4.61 -32.17 2.20
N THR A 242 4.37 -33.22 1.42
CA THR A 242 4.43 -34.57 1.95
C THR A 242 5.81 -34.71 2.57
N GLU A 243 5.89 -34.93 3.88
CA GLU A 243 7.12 -35.23 4.62
C GLU A 243 7.87 -36.48 4.09
N GLU A 244 7.46 -37.05 2.95
CA GLU A 244 8.04 -38.25 2.34
C GLU A 244 9.02 -37.99 1.18
N ASP A 245 9.30 -36.73 0.82
CA ASP A 245 10.36 -36.44 -0.15
C ASP A 245 11.74 -36.34 0.53
N GLY A 246 12.29 -37.53 0.83
CA GLY A 246 13.73 -37.78 0.76
C GLY A 246 14.57 -37.40 1.98
N ALA A 247 14.97 -38.42 2.73
CA ALA A 247 16.20 -38.39 3.51
C ALA A 247 17.41 -38.14 2.58
N GLY A 248 17.79 -36.87 2.39
CA GLY A 248 18.99 -36.47 1.66
C GLY A 248 19.22 -34.97 1.78
N ASP A 249 20.48 -34.56 1.98
CA ASP A 249 20.96 -33.16 2.18
C ASP A 249 20.76 -32.23 0.95
N ALA A 250 19.79 -32.47 0.08
CA ALA A 250 19.45 -31.57 -1.02
C ALA A 250 18.47 -30.49 -0.53
N PRO A 251 18.72 -29.18 -0.78
CA PRO A 251 17.77 -28.14 -0.42
C PRO A 251 16.45 -28.35 -1.17
N ILE A 252 15.37 -28.57 -0.43
CA ILE A 252 14.01 -28.67 -0.97
C ILE A 252 13.69 -27.36 -1.70
N GLU A 253 13.59 -27.40 -3.02
CA GLU A 253 13.18 -26.26 -3.83
C GLU A 253 11.71 -25.93 -3.50
N ARG A 254 11.49 -24.92 -2.66
CA ARG A 254 10.14 -24.52 -2.23
C ARG A 254 9.36 -24.00 -3.43
N SER A 255 8.43 -24.82 -3.94
CA SER A 255 7.45 -24.38 -4.92
C SER A 255 6.49 -23.38 -4.28
N PRO A 256 6.14 -22.26 -4.94
CA PRO A 256 5.25 -21.27 -4.37
C PRO A 256 3.83 -21.81 -4.20
N ARG A 257 3.08 -21.25 -3.24
CA ARG A 257 1.64 -21.54 -3.10
C ARG A 257 0.84 -20.68 -4.07
N LEU A 258 -0.23 -21.22 -4.66
CA LEU A 258 -1.19 -20.41 -5.44
C LEU A 258 -2.46 -20.19 -4.63
N ARG A 259 -2.93 -18.95 -4.55
CA ARG A 259 -4.16 -18.55 -3.90
C ARG A 259 -4.99 -17.70 -4.85
N TYR A 260 -6.30 -17.70 -4.65
CA TYR A 260 -7.18 -16.79 -5.38
C TYR A 260 -8.09 -16.02 -4.41
N ALA A 261 -8.44 -14.81 -4.83
CA ALA A 261 -9.47 -14.01 -4.19
C ALA A 261 -10.40 -13.44 -5.26
N ALA A 262 -11.67 -13.30 -4.93
CA ALA A 262 -12.63 -12.66 -5.80
C ALA A 262 -12.70 -11.15 -5.56
N HIS A 263 -13.20 -10.37 -6.52
CA HIS A 263 -13.42 -8.93 -6.32
C HIS A 263 -14.25 -8.65 -5.08
N SER A 264 -15.33 -9.41 -4.85
CA SER A 264 -16.16 -9.27 -3.64
C SER A 264 -15.41 -9.44 -2.31
N GLU A 265 -14.30 -10.17 -2.30
CA GLU A 265 -13.51 -10.42 -1.09
C GLU A 265 -12.57 -9.27 -0.76
N ILE A 266 -12.09 -8.52 -1.75
CA ILE A 266 -11.15 -7.41 -1.51
C ILE A 266 -11.85 -6.05 -1.42
N TYR A 267 -13.10 -5.91 -1.89
CA TYR A 267 -13.85 -4.66 -1.82
C TYR A 267 -14.29 -4.38 -0.38
N ARG A 268 -13.47 -3.66 0.38
CA ARG A 268 -13.72 -3.25 1.77
C ARG A 268 -13.57 -1.75 1.94
N ILE A 269 -14.36 -1.17 2.84
CA ILE A 269 -14.19 0.22 3.30
C ILE A 269 -13.50 0.24 4.68
N PRO A 270 -12.73 1.28 5.02
CA PRO A 270 -12.17 1.42 6.37
C PRO A 270 -13.26 1.32 7.44
N ASN A 271 -13.04 0.44 8.41
CA ASN A 271 -13.89 0.29 9.60
C ASN A 271 -13.15 0.60 10.91
N VAL A 272 -12.00 1.24 10.80
CA VAL A 272 -11.19 1.80 11.89
C VAL A 272 -10.84 3.24 11.55
N ASP A 273 -10.50 4.03 12.56
CA ASP A 273 -9.89 5.35 12.36
C ASP A 273 -8.38 5.27 12.07
N ALA A 274 -7.74 6.44 11.96
CA ALA A 274 -6.31 6.56 11.66
C ALA A 274 -5.38 5.95 12.71
N ASP A 275 -5.85 5.76 13.94
CA ASP A 275 -5.10 5.19 15.05
C ASP A 275 -5.46 3.72 15.28
N GLY A 276 -6.35 3.15 14.45
CA GLY A 276 -6.72 1.73 14.48
C GLY A 276 -7.87 1.42 15.45
N GLU A 277 -8.55 2.43 15.98
CA GLU A 277 -9.72 2.24 16.84
C GLU A 277 -10.96 1.90 15.97
N PRO A 278 -11.73 0.85 16.30
CA PRO A 278 -12.90 0.46 15.53
C PRO A 278 -13.97 1.56 15.45
N LEU A 279 -14.52 1.75 14.26
CA LEU A 279 -15.76 2.52 14.05
C LEU A 279 -16.96 1.67 14.48
N GLU A 280 -18.11 2.30 14.76
CA GLU A 280 -19.34 1.62 15.22
C GLU A 280 -19.67 0.38 14.35
N PRO A 281 -19.67 -0.84 14.91
CA PRO A 281 -19.67 -2.08 14.13
C PRO A 281 -20.90 -2.28 13.24
N GLY A 282 -22.09 -1.96 13.75
CA GLY A 282 -23.35 -2.19 13.05
C GLY A 282 -23.56 -1.27 11.85
N GLU A 283 -23.23 0.02 11.99
CA GLU A 283 -23.36 0.99 10.90
C GLU A 283 -22.35 0.70 9.78
N THR A 284 -21.13 0.31 10.15
CA THR A 284 -20.07 0.06 9.17
C THR A 284 -20.35 -1.15 8.29
N ALA A 285 -20.86 -2.25 8.88
CA ALA A 285 -21.26 -3.44 8.13
C ALA A 285 -22.40 -3.17 7.13
N TRP A 286 -23.38 -2.35 7.52
CA TRP A 286 -24.46 -1.93 6.62
C TRP A 286 -23.93 -1.04 5.48
N ARG A 287 -23.14 0.00 5.79
CA ARG A 287 -22.55 0.89 4.77
C ARG A 287 -21.70 0.14 3.76
N GLU A 288 -20.91 -0.82 4.20
CA GLU A 288 -20.09 -1.63 3.30
C GLU A 288 -20.94 -2.48 2.36
N ARG A 289 -22.03 -3.07 2.87
CA ARG A 289 -22.96 -3.87 2.05
C ARG A 289 -23.62 -3.01 0.96
N GLU A 290 -24.12 -1.83 1.32
CA GLU A 290 -24.71 -0.89 0.38
C GLU A 290 -23.69 -0.39 -0.64
N TRP A 291 -22.47 -0.04 -0.19
CA TRP A 291 -21.42 0.38 -1.11
C TRP A 291 -21.00 -0.73 -2.08
N ARG A 292 -20.86 -1.97 -1.61
CA ARG A 292 -20.54 -3.13 -2.46
C ARG A 292 -21.60 -3.39 -3.52
N SER A 293 -22.89 -3.25 -3.20
CA SER A 293 -23.98 -3.45 -4.17
C SER A 293 -23.92 -2.44 -5.31
N VAL A 294 -23.41 -1.24 -5.05
CA VAL A 294 -23.18 -0.20 -6.07
C VAL A 294 -21.87 -0.43 -6.82
N ALA A 295 -20.81 -0.87 -6.13
CA ALA A 295 -19.47 -1.01 -6.70
C ALA A 295 -19.27 -2.28 -7.54
N LEU A 296 -19.98 -3.38 -7.26
CA LEU A 296 -19.73 -4.70 -7.86
C LEU A 296 -20.91 -5.26 -8.67
N PRO A 297 -20.68 -5.98 -9.80
CA PRO A 297 -19.38 -6.21 -10.44
C PRO A 297 -18.73 -4.93 -11.00
N THR A 298 -17.40 -4.93 -10.99
CA THR A 298 -16.58 -3.85 -11.54
C THR A 298 -15.76 -4.34 -12.74
N TYR A 299 -15.48 -3.42 -13.66
CA TYR A 299 -14.69 -3.59 -14.88
C TYR A 299 -13.58 -2.54 -14.99
N ASP A 300 -13.31 -1.82 -13.88
CA ASP A 300 -12.27 -0.82 -13.79
C ASP A 300 -11.07 -1.33 -12.97
N SER A 301 -9.93 -1.48 -13.64
CA SER A 301 -8.69 -1.89 -12.95
C SER A 301 -8.26 -0.90 -11.87
N MET A 302 -8.50 0.42 -12.01
CA MET A 302 -8.07 1.39 -11.00
C MET A 302 -8.86 1.21 -9.70
N SER A 303 -10.16 0.93 -9.82
CA SER A 303 -11.02 0.50 -8.72
C SER A 303 -10.50 -0.78 -8.05
N ILE A 304 -10.14 -1.81 -8.82
CA ILE A 304 -9.64 -3.10 -8.31
C ILE A 304 -8.27 -2.95 -7.63
N GLU A 305 -7.32 -2.28 -8.28
CA GLU A 305 -5.97 -2.00 -7.80
C GLU A 305 -6.00 -1.27 -6.44
N SER A 306 -6.98 -0.39 -6.24
CA SER A 306 -7.17 0.34 -4.98
C SER A 306 -7.49 -0.57 -3.79
N ARG A 307 -7.84 -1.84 -4.03
CA ARG A 307 -8.28 -2.82 -3.04
C ARG A 307 -7.34 -4.01 -2.86
N ILE A 308 -6.20 -4.08 -3.56
CA ILE A 308 -5.23 -5.18 -3.44
C ILE A 308 -4.80 -5.45 -1.99
N ALA A 309 -4.62 -4.41 -1.18
CA ALA A 309 -4.19 -4.57 0.23
C ALA A 309 -5.17 -5.34 1.12
N PHE A 310 -6.41 -5.57 0.68
CA PHE A 310 -7.39 -6.40 1.39
C PHE A 310 -7.27 -7.88 1.07
N LEU A 311 -6.31 -8.29 0.25
CA LEU A 311 -6.02 -9.70 0.01
C LEU A 311 -5.69 -10.43 1.34
N PRO A 312 -6.38 -11.54 1.63
CA PRO A 312 -6.13 -12.33 2.83
C PRO A 312 -4.76 -13.02 2.72
N ASP A 313 -4.02 -13.05 3.84
CA ASP A 313 -2.67 -13.65 3.91
C ASP A 313 -1.66 -13.08 2.89
N MET A 314 -1.86 -11.84 2.41
CA MET A 314 -0.83 -11.15 1.63
C MET A 314 0.34 -10.75 2.53
N ALA A 315 1.56 -10.96 2.05
CA ALA A 315 2.76 -10.40 2.69
C ALA A 315 2.69 -8.87 2.71
N ASP A 316 3.45 -8.22 3.59
CA ASP A 316 3.45 -6.75 3.62
C ASP A 316 4.00 -6.17 2.32
N THR A 317 4.97 -6.83 1.68
CA THR A 317 5.46 -6.46 0.35
C THR A 317 5.06 -7.52 -0.67
N ALA A 318 4.43 -7.08 -1.75
CA ALA A 318 4.08 -7.89 -2.90
C ALA A 318 4.42 -7.16 -4.21
N VAL A 319 4.55 -7.90 -5.31
CA VAL A 319 4.68 -7.32 -6.65
C VAL A 319 3.39 -7.57 -7.41
N ALA A 320 2.68 -6.50 -7.75
CA ALA A 320 1.48 -6.54 -8.56
C ALA A 320 1.82 -6.54 -10.05
N PHE A 321 1.26 -7.52 -10.73
CA PHE A 321 1.32 -7.74 -12.17
C PHE A 321 -0.07 -7.57 -12.76
N ASN A 322 -0.10 -6.91 -13.92
CA ASN A 322 -1.15 -7.17 -14.90
C ASN A 322 -0.71 -8.39 -15.72
N ASP A 323 -1.65 -9.02 -16.42
CA ASP A 323 -1.39 -10.20 -17.26
C ASP A 323 -0.47 -9.91 -18.46
N ASP A 324 -0.39 -8.66 -18.90
CA ASP A 324 0.49 -8.18 -19.98
C ASP A 324 1.98 -8.00 -19.57
N TYR A 325 2.35 -8.27 -18.31
CA TYR A 325 3.72 -8.14 -17.82
C TYR A 325 4.47 -9.47 -17.77
N PHE A 326 5.72 -9.47 -18.26
CA PHE A 326 6.58 -10.64 -18.30
C PHE A 326 8.00 -10.34 -17.82
N LEU A 327 8.63 -11.32 -17.18
CA LEU A 327 10.03 -11.25 -16.78
C LEU A 327 10.90 -12.03 -17.78
N LEU A 328 11.90 -11.37 -18.35
CA LEU A 328 12.64 -11.89 -19.49
C LEU A 328 13.96 -12.60 -19.13
N ARG A 329 14.38 -12.51 -17.87
CA ARG A 329 15.66 -13.03 -17.35
C ARG A 329 15.56 -13.29 -15.84
N PRO A 330 16.50 -14.06 -15.25
CA PRO A 330 16.60 -14.21 -13.81
C PRO A 330 16.74 -12.87 -13.09
N LEU A 331 15.95 -12.68 -12.03
CA LEU A 331 15.94 -11.51 -11.16
C LEU A 331 16.12 -11.94 -9.70
N ALA A 332 16.43 -10.98 -8.85
CA ALA A 332 16.53 -11.16 -7.40
C ALA A 332 15.36 -10.45 -6.70
N VAL A 333 15.13 -10.77 -5.43
CA VAL A 333 14.16 -10.03 -4.60
C VAL A 333 14.50 -8.55 -4.55
N SER A 334 15.79 -8.23 -4.48
CA SER A 334 16.34 -6.87 -4.50
C SER A 334 16.10 -6.11 -5.82
N ASP A 335 15.65 -6.75 -6.89
CA ASP A 335 15.13 -6.01 -8.05
C ASP A 335 13.80 -5.30 -7.72
N PHE A 336 13.04 -5.76 -6.72
CA PHE A 336 11.75 -5.20 -6.35
C PHE A 336 11.75 -4.60 -4.94
N HIS A 337 12.40 -5.25 -3.98
CA HIS A 337 12.40 -4.83 -2.58
C HIS A 337 13.68 -5.24 -1.86
N SER A 338 14.16 -4.38 -0.96
CA SER A 338 15.24 -4.70 -0.04
C SER A 338 14.89 -4.22 1.37
N PRO A 339 15.11 -5.02 2.42
CA PRO A 339 14.96 -4.55 3.80
C PRO A 339 15.86 -3.35 4.14
N LEU A 340 17.04 -3.26 3.52
CA LEU A 340 18.02 -2.19 3.76
C LEU A 340 17.68 -0.92 2.97
N TYR A 341 17.21 -1.09 1.72
CA TYR A 341 17.04 0.02 0.77
C TYR A 341 15.58 0.34 0.42
N GLY A 342 14.62 -0.43 0.95
CA GLY A 342 13.20 -0.26 0.76
C GLY A 342 12.66 -0.74 -0.60
N SER A 343 11.50 -0.20 -0.97
CA SER A 343 10.82 -0.54 -2.23
C SER A 343 11.47 0.14 -3.43
N ILE A 344 11.58 -0.58 -4.55
CA ILE A 344 12.18 -0.07 -5.77
C ILE A 344 11.15 0.65 -6.63
N LEU A 345 11.31 1.97 -6.74
CA LEU A 345 10.44 2.88 -7.49
C LEU A 345 11.01 3.08 -8.90
N ARG A 346 10.16 2.99 -9.93
CA ARG A 346 10.55 3.12 -11.34
C ARG A 346 9.76 4.24 -12.02
N PHE A 347 10.42 5.37 -12.24
CA PHE A 347 9.87 6.52 -12.94
C PHE A 347 10.29 6.54 -14.41
N LYS A 348 9.39 7.00 -15.29
CA LYS A 348 9.65 7.16 -16.72
C LYS A 348 10.90 7.99 -16.95
N GLN A 349 11.78 7.52 -17.82
CA GLN A 349 12.90 8.32 -18.27
C GLN A 349 12.39 9.51 -19.10
N GLY A 350 12.82 10.73 -18.73
CA GLY A 350 12.48 11.95 -19.48
C GLY A 350 11.69 13.00 -18.68
N LYS A 351 10.99 13.86 -19.42
CA LYS A 351 10.26 15.02 -18.89
C LYS A 351 8.78 14.75 -18.58
N ASP A 352 8.33 13.50 -18.70
CA ASP A 352 6.94 13.14 -18.41
C ASP A 352 6.64 13.35 -16.92
N ARG A 353 5.61 14.17 -16.66
CA ARG A 353 5.14 14.51 -15.33
C ARG A 353 3.63 14.41 -15.27
N VAL A 354 3.15 13.98 -14.11
CA VAL A 354 1.74 14.01 -13.76
C VAL A 354 1.44 15.39 -13.18
N PRO A 355 0.55 16.20 -13.77
CA PRO A 355 0.18 17.50 -13.23
C PRO A 355 -0.71 17.34 -11.99
N ASN A 356 -0.73 18.35 -11.12
CA ASN A 356 -1.53 18.39 -9.88
C ASN A 356 -2.86 19.16 -10.03
N ILE A 357 -3.19 19.55 -11.26
CA ILE A 357 -4.39 20.32 -11.58
C ILE A 357 -5.45 19.36 -12.12
N LEU A 358 -6.62 19.35 -11.49
CA LEU A 358 -7.77 18.60 -12.00
C LEU A 358 -8.27 19.24 -13.29
N ASN A 359 -8.51 18.39 -14.29
CA ASN A 359 -9.21 18.78 -15.50
C ASN A 359 -10.53 17.99 -15.55
N PRO A 360 -11.70 18.65 -15.41
CA PRO A 360 -13.01 17.98 -15.45
C PRO A 360 -13.30 17.19 -16.73
N ASN A 361 -12.56 17.47 -17.81
CA ASN A 361 -12.65 16.70 -19.06
C ASN A 361 -12.04 15.30 -18.92
N TYR A 362 -11.20 15.05 -17.91
CA TYR A 362 -10.62 13.73 -17.66
C TYR A 362 -11.39 12.89 -16.66
N PHE A 363 -12.48 13.38 -16.05
CA PHE A 363 -13.23 12.64 -15.03
C PHE A 363 -13.95 11.39 -15.55
N GLY A 364 -14.21 11.32 -16.86
CA GLY A 364 -14.78 10.15 -17.53
C GLY A 364 -13.90 9.65 -18.68
N PHE A 365 -12.58 9.87 -18.57
CA PHE A 365 -11.61 9.37 -19.55
C PHE A 365 -11.36 7.88 -19.30
N ASP A 366 -11.24 7.09 -20.37
CA ASP A 366 -11.03 5.64 -20.31
C ASP A 366 -9.56 5.24 -20.05
N GLY A 367 -8.62 6.16 -20.28
CA GLY A 367 -7.20 6.00 -20.00
C GLY A 367 -6.77 6.36 -18.56
N GLU A 368 -5.51 6.05 -18.22
CA GLU A 368 -4.95 6.24 -16.87
C GLU A 368 -4.79 7.72 -16.45
N TYR A 369 -4.75 8.65 -17.40
CA TYR A 369 -4.38 10.05 -17.13
C TYR A 369 -5.35 10.78 -16.19
N GLY A 370 -6.65 10.48 -16.27
CA GLY A 370 -7.63 11.02 -15.33
C GLY A 370 -7.32 10.61 -13.90
N GLY A 371 -7.06 9.32 -13.69
CA GLY A 371 -6.68 8.77 -12.38
C GLY A 371 -5.37 9.33 -11.83
N LEU A 372 -4.37 9.52 -12.69
CA LEU A 372 -3.06 10.07 -12.31
C LEU A 372 -3.18 11.53 -11.85
N THR A 373 -3.87 12.37 -12.61
CA THR A 373 -4.04 13.79 -12.25
C THR A 373 -4.84 13.98 -10.97
N HIS A 374 -5.87 13.14 -10.77
CA HIS A 374 -6.62 13.13 -9.53
C HIS A 374 -5.76 12.70 -8.32
N ALA A 375 -4.97 11.64 -8.46
CA ALA A 375 -4.04 11.22 -7.41
C ALA A 375 -3.03 12.33 -7.03
N ASN A 376 -2.43 12.99 -8.02
CA ASN A 376 -1.48 14.06 -7.75
C ASN A 376 -2.14 15.31 -7.16
N HIS A 377 -3.38 15.61 -7.56
CA HIS A 377 -4.15 16.69 -6.96
C HIS A 377 -4.39 16.44 -5.46
N LEU A 378 -4.77 15.21 -5.07
CA LEU A 378 -4.96 14.84 -3.66
C LEU A 378 -3.66 14.95 -2.87
N LEU A 379 -2.54 14.45 -3.39
CA LEU A 379 -1.24 14.63 -2.73
C LEU A 379 -0.91 16.10 -2.54
N SER A 380 -1.19 16.94 -3.54
CA SER A 380 -0.93 18.38 -3.47
C SER A 380 -1.89 19.17 -2.56
N GLN A 381 -2.92 18.54 -1.99
CA GLN A 381 -3.68 19.14 -0.88
C GLN A 381 -2.92 19.02 0.45
N ARG A 382 -2.00 18.06 0.58
CA ARG A 382 -1.20 17.84 1.80
C ARG A 382 0.26 18.25 1.65
N TYR A 383 0.85 17.94 0.52
CA TYR A 383 2.27 18.13 0.21
C TYR A 383 2.43 19.26 -0.81
N PRO A 384 3.67 19.72 -1.08
CA PRO A 384 3.90 20.78 -2.04
C PRO A 384 3.18 20.57 -3.37
N ALA A 385 2.58 21.65 -3.88
CA ALA A 385 1.87 21.67 -5.14
C ALA A 385 2.87 21.65 -6.30
N MET A 386 3.04 20.48 -6.94
CA MET A 386 4.00 20.31 -8.04
C MET A 386 3.60 19.18 -8.98
N ALA A 387 4.14 19.23 -10.20
CA ALA A 387 4.08 18.11 -11.11
C ALA A 387 5.06 17.02 -10.65
N ARG A 388 4.60 15.76 -10.59
CA ARG A 388 5.40 14.64 -10.07
C ARG A 388 5.79 13.66 -11.17
N PRO A 389 6.91 12.92 -11.04
CA PRO A 389 7.34 11.97 -12.07
C PRO A 389 6.28 10.93 -12.42
N HIS A 390 6.13 10.65 -13.72
CA HIS A 390 5.31 9.53 -14.19
C HIS A 390 6.00 8.19 -13.87
N LEU A 391 5.24 7.13 -13.63
CA LEU A 391 5.79 5.78 -13.46
C LEU A 391 6.03 5.08 -14.80
N GLU A 392 7.11 4.29 -14.88
CA GLU A 392 7.31 3.35 -15.99
C GLU A 392 6.15 2.37 -16.08
N HIS A 393 5.84 1.80 -17.24
CA HIS A 393 4.78 0.80 -17.36
C HIS A 393 5.37 -0.60 -17.12
N VAL A 394 5.40 -1.01 -15.84
CA VAL A 394 6.12 -2.18 -15.29
C VAL A 394 5.38 -2.71 -14.05
N PRO A 395 5.62 -3.95 -13.61
CA PRO A 395 5.11 -4.47 -12.34
C PRO A 395 5.38 -3.52 -11.18
N LYS A 396 4.40 -3.37 -10.30
CA LYS A 396 4.43 -2.42 -9.18
C LYS A 396 4.68 -3.12 -7.87
N VAL A 397 5.58 -2.56 -7.08
CA VAL A 397 5.74 -2.99 -5.69
C VAL A 397 4.62 -2.36 -4.88
N ILE A 398 3.79 -3.22 -4.29
CA ILE A 398 2.70 -2.86 -3.40
C ILE A 398 3.16 -3.15 -1.98
N THR A 399 2.91 -2.21 -1.09
CA THR A 399 3.12 -2.42 0.35
C THR A 399 1.78 -2.34 1.04
N GLN A 400 1.33 -3.46 1.62
CA GLN A 400 0.02 -3.57 2.27
C GLN A 400 -0.16 -2.45 3.30
N SER A 401 0.81 -2.27 4.19
CA SER A 401 0.76 -1.23 5.22
C SER A 401 0.70 0.20 4.65
N LEU A 402 1.35 0.50 3.52
CA LEU A 402 1.30 1.82 2.89
C LEU A 402 -0.01 2.04 2.13
N GLN A 403 -0.56 1.02 1.48
CA GLN A 403 -1.86 1.11 0.83
C GLN A 403 -2.97 1.32 1.86
N VAL A 404 -2.93 0.60 2.98
CA VAL A 404 -3.78 0.79 4.16
C VAL A 404 -3.68 2.24 4.66
N GLU A 405 -2.46 2.75 4.82
CA GLU A 405 -2.20 4.14 5.22
C GLU A 405 -2.83 5.14 4.23
N THR A 406 -2.67 4.90 2.93
CA THR A 406 -3.23 5.73 1.85
C THR A 406 -4.77 5.70 1.86
N THR A 407 -5.37 4.52 2.05
CA THR A 407 -6.82 4.37 2.13
C THR A 407 -7.39 5.07 3.36
N LEU A 408 -6.70 5.08 4.50
CA LEU A 408 -7.12 5.85 5.68
C LEU A 408 -7.02 7.36 5.43
N MET A 409 -5.89 7.82 4.86
CA MET A 409 -5.66 9.23 4.56
C MET A 409 -6.71 9.83 3.61
N PHE A 410 -7.12 9.06 2.61
CA PHE A 410 -8.02 9.52 1.56
C PHE A 410 -9.32 8.71 1.53
N ALA A 411 -9.82 8.25 2.69
CA ALA A 411 -10.91 7.28 2.81
C ALA A 411 -12.15 7.64 1.98
N ASN A 412 -12.61 8.89 2.05
CA ASN A 412 -13.76 9.35 1.28
C ASN A 412 -13.50 9.24 -0.24
N MET A 413 -12.41 9.84 -0.72
CA MET A 413 -12.08 9.87 -2.16
C MET A 413 -11.76 8.49 -2.72
N SER A 414 -11.04 7.66 -1.97
CA SER A 414 -10.75 6.27 -2.34
C SER A 414 -12.02 5.42 -2.41
N THR A 415 -12.97 5.61 -1.48
CA THR A 415 -14.26 4.88 -1.48
C THR A 415 -15.15 5.30 -2.65
N VAL A 416 -15.21 6.59 -2.96
CA VAL A 416 -15.96 7.12 -4.11
C VAL A 416 -15.34 6.68 -5.44
N SER A 417 -14.01 6.74 -5.58
CA SER A 417 -13.36 6.25 -6.80
C SER A 417 -13.58 4.75 -6.98
N ALA A 418 -13.47 3.95 -5.91
CA ALA A 418 -13.66 2.51 -5.99
C ALA A 418 -15.12 2.08 -6.18
N SER A 419 -16.10 2.98 -6.09
CA SER A 419 -17.50 2.65 -6.46
C SER A 419 -17.74 2.68 -7.96
N LYS A 420 -16.75 3.08 -8.77
CA LYS A 420 -16.87 3.10 -10.22
C LYS A 420 -16.72 1.68 -10.78
N ARG A 421 -17.74 1.26 -11.53
CA ARG A 421 -17.73 0.01 -12.31
C ARG A 421 -16.95 0.15 -13.61
N PHE A 422 -16.89 1.36 -14.16
CA PHE A 422 -16.19 1.69 -15.41
C PHE A 422 -15.44 3.01 -15.23
N ARG A 423 -14.30 3.16 -15.91
CA ARG A 423 -13.46 4.37 -15.85
C ARG A 423 -14.18 5.62 -16.37
N GLU A 424 -15.10 5.44 -17.29
CA GLU A 424 -15.84 6.51 -17.96
C GLU A 424 -16.96 7.09 -17.08
N LEU A 425 -17.30 6.42 -15.96
CA LEU A 425 -18.29 6.95 -15.02
C LEU A 425 -17.81 8.25 -14.40
N ARG A 426 -18.64 9.29 -14.47
CA ARG A 426 -18.36 10.62 -13.91
C ARG A 426 -18.79 10.73 -12.45
N ILE A 427 -18.44 9.73 -11.64
CA ILE A 427 -18.67 9.72 -10.19
C ILE A 427 -17.49 10.43 -9.51
N GLY A 428 -17.78 11.37 -8.61
CA GLY A 428 -16.74 12.14 -7.92
C GLY A 428 -15.85 12.95 -8.85
N HIS A 429 -14.54 12.96 -8.59
CA HIS A 429 -13.53 13.68 -9.38
C HIS A 429 -12.75 12.77 -10.34
N GLY A 430 -13.37 11.69 -10.81
CA GLY A 430 -12.74 10.67 -11.66
C GLY A 430 -12.06 9.56 -10.87
N ASP A 431 -11.39 8.66 -11.58
CA ASP A 431 -10.67 7.55 -10.95
C ASP A 431 -9.52 8.03 -10.09
N LEU A 432 -9.01 7.13 -9.26
CA LEU A 432 -7.83 7.34 -8.46
C LEU A 432 -6.81 6.25 -8.81
N GLN A 433 -5.74 6.65 -9.51
CA GLN A 433 -4.65 5.72 -9.81
C GLN A 433 -3.89 5.45 -8.49
N SER A 434 -4.20 4.32 -7.85
CA SER A 434 -3.78 4.02 -6.49
C SER A 434 -2.32 3.56 -6.40
N GLN A 435 -1.79 2.87 -7.40
CA GLN A 435 -0.41 2.37 -7.40
C GLN A 435 0.60 3.51 -7.49
N TRP A 436 0.33 4.50 -8.34
CA TRP A 436 1.05 5.75 -8.49
C TRP A 436 0.94 6.59 -7.22
N LEU A 437 -0.27 6.73 -6.67
CA LEU A 437 -0.50 7.46 -5.42
C LEU A 437 0.40 6.91 -4.30
N GLN A 438 0.44 5.59 -4.14
CA GLN A 438 1.27 4.94 -3.12
C GLN A 438 2.77 5.19 -3.34
N VAL A 439 3.26 5.07 -4.59
CA VAL A 439 4.67 5.31 -4.90
C VAL A 439 5.08 6.76 -4.63
N ALA A 440 4.26 7.72 -5.06
CA ALA A 440 4.50 9.13 -4.82
C ALA A 440 4.40 9.47 -3.32
N LEU A 441 3.37 8.94 -2.63
CA LEU A 441 3.19 9.12 -1.19
C LEU A 441 4.37 8.59 -0.39
N ARG A 442 4.97 7.46 -0.76
CA ARG A 442 6.16 6.91 -0.08
C ARG A 442 7.31 7.92 -0.02
N ALA A 443 7.60 8.57 -1.15
CA ALA A 443 8.65 9.57 -1.24
C ALA A 443 8.34 10.83 -0.41
N GLU A 444 7.08 11.26 -0.39
CA GLU A 444 6.61 12.40 0.42
C GLU A 444 6.60 12.08 1.92
N ARG A 445 6.21 10.86 2.32
CA ARG A 445 6.24 10.40 3.70
C ARG A 445 7.67 10.27 4.23
N TRP A 446 8.62 9.84 3.39
CA TRP A 446 10.04 9.87 3.74
C TRP A 446 10.52 11.29 4.03
N ARG A 447 10.18 12.26 3.16
CA ARG A 447 10.51 13.68 3.36
C ARG A 447 9.92 14.23 4.65
N GLU A 448 8.63 13.99 4.86
CA GLU A 448 7.90 14.41 6.05
C GLU A 448 8.51 13.81 7.33
N ALA A 449 8.81 12.51 7.32
CA ALA A 449 9.41 11.81 8.44
C ALA A 449 10.84 12.27 8.76
N LEU A 450 11.68 12.54 7.75
CA LEU A 450 13.02 13.10 7.95
C LEU A 450 12.96 14.48 8.60
N LEU A 451 12.13 15.38 8.05
CA LEU A 451 11.95 16.71 8.60
C LEU A 451 11.37 16.66 10.02
N TRP A 452 10.42 15.77 10.28
CA TRP A 452 9.83 15.62 11.61
C TRP A 452 10.84 15.09 12.63
N THR A 453 11.64 14.09 12.23
CA THR A 453 12.70 13.51 13.07
C THR A 453 13.67 14.59 13.54
N TRP A 454 14.09 15.48 12.63
CA TRP A 454 14.97 16.58 12.97
C TRP A 454 14.25 17.72 13.72
N ALA A 455 13.18 18.26 13.15
CA ALA A 455 12.54 19.46 13.67
C ALA A 455 11.78 19.21 14.98
N VAL A 456 11.09 18.08 15.11
CA VAL A 456 10.26 17.78 16.28
C VAL A 456 11.01 16.94 17.29
N ALA A 457 11.53 15.78 16.89
CA ALA A 457 12.13 14.85 17.85
C ALA A 457 13.52 15.32 18.34
N LYS A 458 14.41 15.77 17.44
CA LYS A 458 15.75 16.25 17.80
C LYS A 458 15.73 17.67 18.38
N LEU A 459 15.30 18.66 17.59
CA LEU A 459 15.38 20.06 18.01
C LEU A 459 14.30 20.47 19.01
N GLY A 460 13.12 19.85 18.94
CA GLY A 460 12.05 20.11 19.91
C GLY A 460 12.32 19.47 21.27
N GLY A 461 13.03 18.33 21.30
CA GLY A 461 13.26 17.55 22.50
C GLY A 461 11.96 17.17 23.23
N PRO A 462 12.05 16.66 24.49
CA PRO A 462 10.88 16.32 25.28
C PRO A 462 9.89 17.47 25.51
N ASP A 463 10.39 18.72 25.51
CA ASP A 463 9.59 19.93 25.73
C ASP A 463 8.81 20.37 24.49
N GLY A 464 9.15 19.86 23.30
CA GLY A 464 8.50 20.19 22.04
C GLY A 464 8.70 21.65 21.61
N ARG A 465 9.81 22.28 21.98
CA ARG A 465 10.10 23.70 21.71
C ARG A 465 11.50 23.91 21.13
N TRP A 466 11.61 24.88 20.24
CA TRP A 466 12.90 25.38 19.77
C TRP A 466 13.32 26.58 20.61
N GLY A 467 14.53 26.52 21.16
CA GLY A 467 15.15 27.61 21.91
C GLY A 467 16.61 27.85 21.48
N ALA A 468 17.44 28.28 22.43
CA ALA A 468 18.85 28.60 22.17
C ALA A 468 19.66 27.40 21.63
N ASP A 469 19.44 26.20 22.16
CA ASP A 469 20.13 24.99 21.70
C ASP A 469 19.78 24.63 20.26
N ALA A 470 18.51 24.81 19.87
CA ALA A 470 18.08 24.60 18.49
C ALA A 470 18.74 25.61 17.53
N ARG A 471 18.88 26.89 17.92
CA ARG A 471 19.62 27.88 17.14
C ARG A 471 21.09 27.49 16.98
N ALA A 472 21.72 27.03 18.05
CA ALA A 472 23.11 26.59 18.02
C ALA A 472 23.32 25.37 17.12
N ASP A 473 22.41 24.39 17.15
CA ASP A 473 22.46 23.22 16.26
C ASP A 473 22.31 23.61 14.79
N ILE A 474 21.34 24.47 14.47
CA ILE A 474 21.15 25.00 13.11
C ILE A 474 22.39 25.75 12.64
N ALA A 475 22.93 26.66 13.46
CA ALA A 475 24.13 27.42 13.14
C ALA A 475 25.33 26.51 12.86
N ARG A 476 25.50 25.45 13.67
CA ARG A 476 26.54 24.43 13.50
C ARG A 476 26.39 23.67 12.19
N VAL A 477 25.20 23.16 11.90
CA VAL A 477 24.93 22.38 10.66
C VAL A 477 25.17 23.23 9.41
N LEU A 478 24.74 24.49 9.45
CA LEU A 478 24.89 25.43 8.34
C LEU A 478 26.28 26.07 8.25
N GLY A 479 27.16 25.85 9.25
CA GLY A 479 28.46 26.53 9.31
C GLY A 479 28.34 28.06 9.38
N THR A 480 27.28 28.57 10.02
CA THR A 480 26.95 30.01 10.07
C THR A 480 26.95 30.55 11.50
N HIS A 481 26.63 31.83 11.67
CA HIS A 481 26.55 32.53 12.95
C HIS A 481 25.18 33.22 13.13
N ALA A 482 24.85 33.57 14.38
CA ALA A 482 23.63 34.30 14.69
C ALA A 482 23.63 35.66 13.97
N GLY A 483 22.54 35.94 13.23
CA GLY A 483 22.38 37.18 12.45
C GLY A 483 22.77 37.08 10.98
N ALA A 484 23.22 35.92 10.48
CA ALA A 484 23.35 35.71 9.04
C ALA A 484 21.99 35.84 8.33
N GLU A 485 21.96 36.49 7.17
CA GLU A 485 20.74 36.69 6.36
C GLU A 485 20.41 35.47 5.50
N SER A 486 21.43 34.93 4.81
CA SER A 486 21.28 33.75 3.97
C SER A 486 22.51 32.85 3.97
N VAL A 487 22.32 31.58 3.62
CA VAL A 487 23.37 30.57 3.52
C VAL A 487 23.21 29.79 2.21
N GLU A 488 24.27 29.73 1.41
CA GLU A 488 24.35 28.81 0.27
C GLU A 488 24.70 27.41 0.78
N VAL A 489 23.85 26.44 0.45
CA VAL A 489 24.01 25.04 0.82
C VAL A 489 24.38 24.24 -0.42
N LEU A 490 25.43 23.45 -0.30
CA LEU A 490 25.87 22.52 -1.34
C LEU A 490 25.64 21.07 -0.88
N ARG A 491 25.15 20.23 -1.80
CA ARG A 491 24.99 18.80 -1.57
C ARG A 491 26.36 18.13 -1.42
N GLY A 492 26.54 17.45 -0.30
CA GLY A 492 27.74 16.67 -0.01
C GLY A 492 27.76 15.35 -0.82
N PRO A 493 28.95 14.80 -1.08
CA PRO A 493 29.07 13.52 -1.76
C PRO A 493 28.47 12.39 -0.93
N ARG A 494 27.86 11.40 -1.59
CA ARG A 494 27.28 10.20 -0.96
C ARG A 494 27.86 8.93 -1.55
N GLU A 495 28.09 7.93 -0.70
CA GLU A 495 28.73 6.67 -1.06
C GLU A 495 27.87 5.45 -0.75
N THR A 496 26.65 5.63 -0.26
CA THR A 496 25.75 4.54 0.16
C THR A 496 25.60 3.44 -0.88
N LEU A 497 25.40 3.80 -2.15
CA LEU A 497 25.27 2.84 -3.25
C LEU A 497 26.59 2.18 -3.65
N LYS A 498 27.75 2.80 -3.38
CA LYS A 498 29.06 2.17 -3.59
C LYS A 498 29.30 1.01 -2.63
N HIS A 499 28.79 1.13 -1.39
CA HIS A 499 28.88 0.10 -0.37
C HIS A 499 27.80 -0.99 -0.48
N MET A 500 26.79 -0.79 -1.33
CA MET A 500 25.65 -1.68 -1.47
C MET A 500 26.03 -3.15 -1.79
N PRO A 501 26.94 -3.45 -2.74
CA PRO A 501 27.33 -4.84 -2.99
C PRO A 501 27.93 -5.52 -1.76
N THR A 502 28.74 -4.79 -0.99
CA THR A 502 29.34 -5.29 0.25
C THR A 502 28.27 -5.55 1.33
N ASN A 503 27.27 -4.67 1.44
CA ASN A 503 26.18 -4.85 2.40
C ASN A 503 25.31 -6.07 2.07
N PHE A 504 25.00 -6.30 0.80
CA PHE A 504 24.30 -7.53 0.37
C PHE A 504 25.13 -8.78 0.67
N ALA A 505 26.43 -8.76 0.37
CA ALA A 505 27.32 -9.88 0.67
C ALA A 505 27.42 -10.13 2.19
N HIS A 506 27.51 -9.08 3.01
CA HIS A 506 27.54 -9.19 4.46
C HIS A 506 26.23 -9.74 5.03
N ALA A 507 25.09 -9.32 4.47
CA ALA A 507 23.78 -9.82 4.85
C ALA A 507 23.50 -11.24 4.35
N GLY A 508 24.35 -11.80 3.47
CA GLY A 508 24.08 -13.09 2.81
C GLY A 508 22.88 -13.05 1.86
N TRP A 509 22.54 -11.87 1.33
CA TRP A 509 21.39 -11.67 0.45
C TRP A 509 21.82 -11.38 -0.98
N GLU A 510 20.96 -11.72 -1.93
CA GLU A 510 21.24 -11.53 -3.34
C GLU A 510 21.11 -10.06 -3.79
N PRO A 511 22.14 -9.46 -4.42
CA PRO A 511 22.06 -8.11 -4.98
C PRO A 511 21.17 -8.08 -6.25
N PRO A 512 20.69 -6.88 -6.66
CA PRO A 512 19.80 -6.78 -7.81
C PRO A 512 20.50 -7.24 -9.09
N LYS A 513 19.79 -8.02 -9.92
CA LYS A 513 20.35 -8.60 -11.15
C LYS A 513 19.98 -7.81 -12.40
N GLY A 514 18.79 -7.21 -12.45
CA GLY A 514 18.24 -6.51 -13.62
C GLY A 514 17.95 -5.03 -13.39
N THR A 515 18.27 -4.51 -12.21
CA THR A 515 17.94 -3.16 -11.79
C THR A 515 19.16 -2.43 -11.27
N GLU A 516 19.48 -1.29 -11.88
CA GLU A 516 20.48 -0.36 -11.39
C GLU A 516 19.84 0.56 -10.35
N TYR A 517 20.41 0.62 -9.15
CA TYR A 517 19.99 1.58 -8.14
C TYR A 517 20.63 2.94 -8.45
N ALA A 518 19.82 3.96 -8.67
CA ALA A 518 20.28 5.30 -9.04
C ALA A 518 20.15 6.32 -7.89
N TRP A 519 19.31 6.03 -6.89
CA TRP A 519 19.16 6.84 -5.68
C TRP A 519 18.60 5.99 -4.54
N THR A 520 18.97 6.25 -3.30
CA THR A 520 18.34 5.64 -2.12
C THR A 520 17.91 6.70 -1.12
N ALA A 521 16.82 6.44 -0.39
CA ALA A 521 16.31 7.26 0.70
C ALA A 521 17.41 7.64 1.73
N LEU A 522 18.40 6.77 1.94
CA LEU A 522 19.53 7.01 2.85
C LEU A 522 20.48 8.12 2.37
N ASP A 523 20.35 8.58 1.14
CA ASP A 523 21.06 9.76 0.61
C ASP A 523 20.22 11.04 0.70
N GLY A 524 19.10 10.98 1.44
CA GLY A 524 18.16 12.07 1.67
C GLY A 524 16.90 11.97 0.82
N HIS A 525 16.11 13.03 0.81
CA HIS A 525 14.95 13.13 -0.07
C HIS A 525 15.42 13.31 -1.52
N MET A 526 14.82 12.55 -2.43
CA MET A 526 15.13 12.64 -3.86
C MET A 526 14.78 14.06 -4.35
N PRO A 527 15.71 14.78 -5.01
CA PRO A 527 15.43 16.14 -5.47
C PRO A 527 14.24 16.17 -6.44
N SER A 528 13.39 17.20 -6.28
CA SER A 528 12.26 17.44 -7.16
C SER A 528 12.76 17.63 -8.59
N SER A 529 12.20 16.84 -9.48
CA SER A 529 12.70 16.64 -10.84
C SER A 529 12.55 17.83 -11.81
N GLU A 530 12.30 19.04 -11.32
CA GLU A 530 12.18 20.25 -12.15
C GLU A 530 13.53 20.66 -12.77
N ASN A 531 14.66 20.33 -12.11
CA ASN A 531 16.00 20.72 -12.55
C ASN A 531 16.85 19.62 -13.22
N ARG A 532 16.29 18.46 -13.59
CA ARG A 532 17.07 17.41 -14.28
C ARG A 532 17.54 17.81 -15.70
N THR A 533 17.20 19.01 -16.16
CA THR A 533 17.66 19.60 -17.42
C THR A 533 18.56 20.82 -17.27
N ALA A 534 18.83 21.27 -16.04
CA ALA A 534 19.86 22.27 -15.74
C ALA A 534 21.10 21.55 -15.22
N ASP A 535 22.28 22.15 -15.38
CA ASP A 535 23.58 21.58 -14.98
C ASP A 535 23.48 20.82 -13.64
N ALA A 536 24.04 19.62 -13.56
CA ALA A 536 24.05 18.84 -12.32
C ALA A 536 24.60 19.64 -11.13
N ALA A 537 25.50 20.59 -11.41
CA ALA A 537 26.07 21.53 -10.43
C ALA A 537 25.10 22.62 -9.92
N GLU A 538 24.00 22.89 -10.63
CA GLU A 538 22.89 23.76 -10.16
C GLU A 538 21.82 22.96 -9.40
N ALA A 539 21.64 21.67 -9.70
CA ALA A 539 20.72 20.80 -8.95
C ALA A 539 21.22 20.46 -7.53
N ASP A 540 22.51 20.66 -7.27
CA ASP A 540 23.19 20.35 -6.00
C ASP A 540 23.39 21.57 -5.11
N ARG A 541 22.80 22.72 -5.46
CA ARG A 541 22.84 23.94 -4.64
C ARG A 541 21.46 24.45 -4.29
N CYS A 542 21.34 25.08 -3.14
CA CYS A 542 20.17 25.85 -2.76
C CYS A 542 20.58 26.97 -1.79
N THR A 543 19.73 27.98 -1.64
CA THR A 543 19.98 29.09 -0.72
C THR A 543 18.91 29.09 0.35
N LEU A 544 19.32 29.07 1.62
CA LEU A 544 18.44 29.29 2.77
C LEU A 544 18.43 30.78 3.10
N ASP A 545 17.29 31.44 2.89
CA ASP A 545 17.01 32.73 3.52
C ASP A 545 16.55 32.48 4.96
N LEU A 546 17.36 32.88 5.94
CA LEU A 546 17.14 32.52 7.33
C LEU A 546 15.95 33.29 7.94
N GLN A 547 15.64 34.48 7.44
CA GLN A 547 14.45 35.22 7.83
C GLN A 547 13.18 34.56 7.28
N GLU A 548 13.17 34.15 6.02
CA GLU A 548 12.03 33.45 5.41
C GLU A 548 11.82 32.07 6.05
N CYS A 549 12.90 31.33 6.26
CA CYS A 549 12.85 29.95 6.74
C CYS A 549 12.60 29.83 8.24
N PHE A 550 13.09 30.78 9.05
CA PHE A 550 13.01 30.67 10.51
C PHE A 550 12.38 31.88 11.21
N GLY A 551 12.18 33.01 10.53
CA GLY A 551 11.44 34.17 11.06
C GLY A 551 12.02 34.75 12.35
N THR A 552 11.13 35.19 13.26
CA THR A 552 11.51 35.82 14.54
C THR A 552 12.30 34.89 15.46
N PHE A 553 12.17 33.56 15.30
CA PHE A 553 13.01 32.60 16.02
C PHE A 553 14.50 32.81 15.72
N TRP A 554 14.84 33.20 14.49
CA TRP A 554 16.21 33.47 14.10
C TRP A 554 16.60 34.94 14.29
N THR A 555 15.76 35.87 13.82
CA THR A 555 16.09 37.31 13.79
C THR A 555 15.98 37.97 15.17
N GLU A 556 14.95 37.61 15.94
CA GLU A 556 14.63 38.20 17.25
C GLU A 556 14.92 37.24 18.42
N GLN A 557 15.38 36.02 18.11
CA GLN A 557 15.70 34.96 19.07
C GLN A 557 14.52 34.55 19.95
N GLU A 558 13.29 34.72 19.46
CA GLU A 558 12.10 34.23 20.13
C GLU A 558 12.05 32.69 20.14
N ASP A 559 11.39 32.11 21.13
CA ASP A 559 11.16 30.66 21.16
C ASP A 559 9.87 30.31 20.39
N THR A 560 9.89 29.18 19.70
CA THR A 560 8.72 28.66 18.95
C THR A 560 8.45 27.20 19.30
N THR A 561 7.24 26.72 19.00
CA THR A 561 6.96 25.29 19.16
C THR A 561 7.53 24.51 17.98
N ALA A 562 8.05 23.31 18.25
CA ALA A 562 8.66 22.48 17.23
C ALA A 562 7.64 22.06 16.15
N ALA A 563 6.39 21.79 16.55
CA ALA A 563 5.30 21.46 15.62
C ALA A 563 4.95 22.64 14.69
N HIS A 564 4.98 23.88 15.19
CA HIS A 564 4.76 25.06 14.36
C HIS A 564 5.88 25.23 13.33
N MET A 565 7.13 25.16 13.76
CA MET A 565 8.27 25.31 12.86
C MET A 565 8.34 24.17 11.83
N PHE A 566 8.08 22.93 12.25
CA PHE A 566 7.94 21.79 11.34
C PHE A 566 6.88 22.06 10.27
N LYS A 567 5.66 22.50 10.64
CA LYS A 567 4.63 22.83 9.65
C LYS A 567 5.08 23.92 8.67
N HIS A 568 5.80 24.92 9.17
CA HIS A 568 6.34 26.00 8.34
C HIS A 568 7.29 25.47 7.28
N ILE A 569 8.33 24.72 7.65
CA ILE A 569 9.36 24.25 6.70
C ILE A 569 8.92 23.03 5.88
N ALA A 570 8.03 22.19 6.39
CA ALA A 570 7.58 21.00 5.69
C ALA A 570 6.51 21.32 4.64
N PHE A 571 5.60 22.26 4.90
CA PHE A 571 4.42 22.49 4.05
C PHE A 571 4.27 23.92 3.56
N ARG A 572 4.46 24.95 4.41
CA ARG A 572 4.28 26.37 3.99
C ARG A 572 5.42 26.88 3.14
N ARG A 573 6.65 26.54 3.49
CA ARG A 573 7.91 26.94 2.84
C ARG A 573 8.75 25.69 2.55
N PRO A 574 8.28 24.79 1.66
CA PRO A 574 8.94 23.51 1.43
C PRO A 574 10.37 23.65 0.90
N ALA A 575 10.68 24.72 0.16
CA ALA A 575 12.04 25.02 -0.28
C ALA A 575 13.02 25.17 0.89
N CYS A 576 12.59 25.75 2.02
CA CYS A 576 13.39 25.83 3.24
C CYS A 576 13.65 24.44 3.83
N GLY A 577 12.61 23.61 3.91
CA GLY A 577 12.75 22.22 4.37
C GLY A 577 13.68 21.41 3.48
N ASP A 578 13.51 21.50 2.15
CA ASP A 578 14.31 20.76 1.17
C ASP A 578 15.78 21.16 1.23
N CYS A 579 16.05 22.47 1.32
CA CYS A 579 17.42 22.95 1.44
C CYS A 579 18.06 22.57 2.79
N MET A 580 17.27 22.56 3.87
CA MET A 580 17.73 22.05 5.16
C MET A 580 18.01 20.54 5.14
N LEU A 581 17.21 19.74 4.41
CA LEU A 581 17.49 18.32 4.21
C LEU A 581 18.84 18.11 3.51
N VAL A 582 19.14 18.92 2.48
CA VAL A 582 20.44 18.90 1.81
C VAL A 582 21.55 19.23 2.82
N ALA A 583 21.41 20.29 3.61
CA ALA A 583 22.40 20.67 4.62
C ALA A 583 22.65 19.57 5.66
N LEU A 584 21.59 18.94 6.18
CA LEU A 584 21.68 17.86 7.17
C LEU A 584 22.35 16.61 6.60
N VAL A 585 21.97 16.19 5.38
CA VAL A 585 22.61 15.06 4.71
C VAL A 585 24.09 15.36 4.45
N SER A 586 24.42 16.56 3.98
CA SER A 586 25.82 16.99 3.79
C SER A 586 26.61 16.95 5.09
N ALA A 587 26.02 17.40 6.20
CA ALA A 587 26.65 17.39 7.52
C ALA A 587 26.87 15.96 8.07
N CYS A 588 26.07 14.98 7.65
CA CYS A 588 26.30 13.57 7.98
C CYS A 588 27.55 12.99 7.29
N GLY A 589 28.01 13.59 6.19
CA GLY A 589 29.12 13.08 5.38
C GLY A 589 28.67 12.04 4.33
N PRO A 590 29.51 11.05 3.99
CA PRO A 590 29.26 10.14 2.86
C PRO A 590 28.22 9.04 3.12
N LEU A 591 27.93 8.74 4.39
CA LEU A 591 27.08 7.63 4.83
C LEU A 591 26.21 8.05 6.03
N GLY A 592 25.09 7.36 6.22
CA GLY A 592 24.22 7.54 7.39
C GLY A 592 23.49 8.89 7.44
N LEU A 593 22.72 9.06 8.52
CA LEU A 593 21.78 10.15 8.77
C LEU A 593 21.84 10.65 10.22
N ARG A 594 23.01 10.51 10.90
CA ARG A 594 23.17 10.86 12.33
C ARG A 594 22.65 12.23 12.74
N GLU A 595 22.74 13.24 11.87
CA GLU A 595 22.36 14.62 12.19
C GLU A 595 20.85 14.82 12.34
N PHE A 596 20.04 13.87 11.88
CA PHE A 596 18.59 13.93 12.02
C PHE A 596 18.13 13.53 13.42
N PHE A 597 18.86 12.65 14.09
CA PHE A 597 18.35 11.92 15.24
C PHE A 597 18.61 12.65 16.57
N PRO A 598 17.68 12.54 17.54
CA PRO A 598 17.88 13.05 18.89
C PRO A 598 18.98 12.29 19.64
N SER A 599 19.41 12.83 20.79
CA SER A 599 20.36 12.15 21.69
C SER A 599 19.86 10.74 22.06
N PRO A 600 20.73 9.74 22.29
CA PRO A 600 20.32 8.41 22.75
C PRO A 600 19.50 8.40 24.04
N GLU A 601 19.68 9.41 24.90
CA GLU A 601 18.97 9.58 26.18
C GLU A 601 17.60 10.25 26.01
N ALA A 602 17.29 10.79 24.82
CA ALA A 602 16.04 11.47 24.58
C ALA A 602 14.87 10.48 24.55
N ALA A 603 13.94 10.65 25.48
CA ALA A 603 12.75 9.81 25.60
C ALA A 603 11.50 10.64 25.85
N TYR A 604 10.36 10.13 25.41
CA TYR A 604 9.05 10.69 25.70
C TYR A 604 8.31 9.75 26.66
N VAL A 605 7.81 10.28 27.78
CA VAL A 605 7.02 9.50 28.75
C VAL A 605 5.54 9.69 28.42
N VAL A 606 4.85 8.59 28.12
CA VAL A 606 3.42 8.62 27.83
C VAL A 606 2.67 8.98 29.11
N PRO A 607 1.85 10.05 29.13
CA PRO A 607 1.09 10.42 30.33
C PRO A 607 0.21 9.28 30.82
N ALA A 608 0.10 9.14 32.14
CA ALA A 608 -0.82 8.17 32.74
C ALA A 608 -2.27 8.48 32.32
N ALA A 609 -3.00 7.44 31.93
CA ALA A 609 -4.40 7.53 31.53
C ALA A 609 -5.26 6.59 32.38
N ALA A 610 -6.53 6.95 32.58
CA ALA A 610 -7.47 6.13 33.35
C ALA A 610 -7.81 4.79 32.68
N ARG A 611 -7.58 4.68 31.35
CA ARG A 611 -7.85 3.47 30.56
C ARG A 611 -6.70 3.25 29.57
N ALA A 612 -6.25 1.99 29.47
CA ALA A 612 -5.29 1.57 28.46
C ALA A 612 -5.95 1.49 27.07
N PRO A 613 -5.23 1.84 25.99
CA PRO A 613 -5.76 1.72 24.63
C PRO A 613 -5.97 0.25 24.26
N ALA A 614 -6.94 -0.01 23.37
CA ALA A 614 -7.22 -1.36 22.88
C ALA A 614 -6.16 -1.81 21.84
N TYR A 615 -5.43 -0.86 21.28
CA TYR A 615 -4.42 -1.07 20.26
C TYR A 615 -3.27 -0.08 20.41
N ILE A 616 -2.04 -0.55 20.18
CA ILE A 616 -0.84 0.29 20.13
C ILE A 616 -0.46 0.43 18.66
N ALA A 617 -0.52 1.66 18.15
CA ALA A 617 -0.16 1.94 16.76
C ALA A 617 1.36 1.82 16.57
N PRO A 618 1.84 1.33 15.41
CA PRO A 618 3.25 1.46 15.06
C PRO A 618 3.62 2.93 14.86
N PRO A 619 4.92 3.28 14.82
CA PRO A 619 5.36 4.63 14.51
C PRO A 619 4.81 5.14 13.16
N HIS A 620 3.94 6.14 13.20
CA HIS A 620 3.48 6.87 12.02
C HIS A 620 3.11 8.31 12.36
N LEU A 621 3.29 9.21 11.40
CA LEU A 621 2.82 10.60 11.49
C LEU A 621 1.32 10.69 11.17
N PRO A 622 0.62 11.79 11.51
CA PRO A 622 -0.80 11.97 11.26
C PRO A 622 -1.23 11.58 9.84
N LEU A 623 -2.37 10.90 9.75
CA LEU A 623 -2.95 10.39 8.50
C LEU A 623 -4.09 11.28 8.00
N THR A 624 -4.06 12.58 8.28
CA THR A 624 -5.08 13.51 7.79
C THR A 624 -4.88 13.78 6.28
N PRO A 625 -5.95 14.06 5.52
CA PRO A 625 -5.85 14.36 4.08
C PRO A 625 -5.14 15.69 3.80
N THR A 626 -5.11 16.62 4.76
CA THR A 626 -4.41 17.92 4.67
C THR A 626 -3.50 18.11 5.89
N TRP A 627 -2.52 19.02 5.79
CA TRP A 627 -1.50 19.21 6.84
C TRP A 627 -1.89 20.28 7.87
N GLU A 628 -2.84 21.16 7.55
CA GLU A 628 -3.25 22.29 8.37
C GLU A 628 -3.84 21.82 9.71
N GLU A 629 -4.74 20.84 9.65
CA GLU A 629 -5.41 20.25 10.82
C GLU A 629 -4.56 19.19 11.55
N ALA A 630 -3.50 18.70 10.93
CA ALA A 630 -2.65 17.65 11.50
C ALA A 630 -1.93 18.13 12.77
N ASP A 631 -1.92 17.34 13.84
CA ASP A 631 -1.10 17.63 15.03
C ASP A 631 0.19 16.81 15.00
N PHE A 632 1.32 17.49 14.77
CA PHE A 632 2.64 16.89 14.68
C PHE A 632 3.44 16.95 15.99
N SER A 633 2.80 17.30 17.11
CA SER A 633 3.48 17.33 18.42
C SER A 633 3.87 15.92 18.88
N LEU A 634 4.91 15.82 19.71
CA LEU A 634 5.34 14.55 20.32
C LEU A 634 4.20 13.81 21.04
N PRO A 635 3.34 14.45 21.85
CA PRO A 635 2.24 13.77 22.50
C PRO A 635 1.27 13.09 21.53
N LYS A 636 1.04 13.65 20.34
CA LYS A 636 0.14 13.06 19.35
C LYS A 636 0.79 12.02 18.46
N ALA A 637 2.05 12.22 18.06
CA ALA A 637 2.75 11.27 17.20
C ALA A 637 3.23 10.04 17.99
N VAL A 638 3.85 10.26 19.16
CA VAL A 638 4.53 9.22 19.95
C VAL A 638 3.63 8.65 21.04
N GLY A 639 2.73 9.44 21.62
CA GLY A 639 1.90 9.01 22.76
C GLY A 639 0.98 7.82 22.49
N LYS A 640 0.71 7.50 21.23
CA LYS A 640 -0.13 6.37 20.80
C LYS A 640 0.64 5.06 20.53
N THR A 641 1.97 5.10 20.64
CA THR A 641 2.84 3.96 20.27
C THR A 641 3.39 3.19 21.48
N ALA A 642 2.87 3.45 22.69
CA ALA A 642 3.22 2.72 23.91
C ALA A 642 2.09 2.80 24.94
N MET A 643 2.18 2.03 26.02
CA MET A 643 1.17 2.05 27.08
C MET A 643 1.29 3.31 27.95
N PRO A 644 0.21 3.76 28.60
CA PRO A 644 0.28 4.88 29.53
C PRO A 644 1.30 4.64 30.65
N GLY A 645 2.22 5.58 30.84
CA GLY A 645 3.33 5.49 31.80
C GLY A 645 4.64 4.97 31.22
N ASP A 646 4.64 4.39 30.02
CA ASP A 646 5.86 3.88 29.39
C ASP A 646 6.75 5.01 28.89
N SER A 647 8.06 4.75 28.88
CA SER A 647 9.06 5.63 28.28
C SER A 647 9.41 5.13 26.87
N VAL A 648 9.28 6.01 25.88
CA VAL A 648 9.57 5.72 24.47
C VAL A 648 10.89 6.38 24.07
N PRO A 649 11.94 5.62 23.73
CA PRO A 649 13.19 6.17 23.21
C PRO A 649 12.96 6.84 21.84
N LEU A 650 13.09 8.16 21.79
CA LEU A 650 12.75 8.93 20.58
C LEU A 650 13.66 8.57 19.40
N ARG A 651 14.93 8.29 19.67
CA ARG A 651 15.90 7.94 18.63
C ARG A 651 15.49 6.67 17.88
N GLN A 652 15.18 5.60 18.61
CA GLN A 652 14.74 4.33 18.02
C GLN A 652 13.37 4.47 17.35
N TRP A 653 12.45 5.21 17.98
CA TRP A 653 11.13 5.49 17.41
C TRP A 653 11.24 6.15 16.02
N CYS A 654 12.13 7.13 15.86
CA CYS A 654 12.37 7.79 14.57
C CYS A 654 12.95 6.84 13.53
N MET A 655 13.86 5.92 13.90
CA MET A 655 14.40 4.93 12.98
C MET A 655 13.32 3.95 12.50
N HIS A 656 12.44 3.52 13.41
CA HIS A 656 11.27 2.71 13.04
C HIS A 656 10.32 3.48 12.11
N LEU A 657 10.05 4.76 12.38
CA LEU A 657 9.25 5.61 11.48
C LEU A 657 9.87 5.66 10.07
N LEU A 658 11.17 5.98 9.98
CA LEU A 658 11.88 6.11 8.70
C LEU A 658 11.91 4.79 7.93
N SER A 659 12.14 3.66 8.62
CA SER A 659 12.20 2.35 7.97
C SER A 659 10.96 2.02 7.15
N ARG A 660 9.76 2.47 7.57
CA ARG A 660 8.49 2.25 6.84
C ARG A 660 8.49 2.87 5.44
N TYR A 661 9.18 4.00 5.30
CA TYR A 661 9.17 4.81 4.09
C TYR A 661 10.46 4.72 3.28
N LEU A 662 11.37 3.79 3.63
CA LEU A 662 12.55 3.52 2.81
C LEU A 662 12.14 3.21 1.36
N TYR A 663 12.92 3.75 0.43
CA TYR A 663 12.76 3.53 -0.99
C TYR A 663 14.08 3.73 -1.74
N THR A 664 14.11 3.17 -2.95
CA THR A 664 15.19 3.38 -3.91
C THR A 664 14.60 3.70 -5.27
N TYR A 665 15.21 4.64 -5.99
CA TYR A 665 14.92 4.83 -7.41
C TYR A 665 15.76 3.83 -8.21
N GLY A 666 15.08 2.90 -8.87
CA GLY A 666 15.69 1.90 -9.74
C GLY A 666 15.50 2.23 -11.22
N LYS A 667 16.50 1.87 -12.02
CA LYS A 667 16.42 1.83 -13.48
C LYS A 667 16.48 0.38 -13.93
N SER A 668 15.51 -0.04 -14.73
CA SER A 668 15.47 -1.36 -15.34
C SER A 668 15.39 -1.20 -16.86
N ASP A 669 15.98 -2.13 -17.60
CA ASP A 669 15.78 -2.21 -19.04
C ASP A 669 14.37 -2.81 -19.29
N VAL A 670 13.45 -1.98 -19.78
CA VAL A 670 12.03 -2.29 -20.00
C VAL A 670 11.72 -2.16 -21.49
N VAL A 671 10.92 -3.09 -22.03
CA VAL A 671 10.37 -2.99 -23.39
C VAL A 671 8.85 -2.95 -23.33
N PHE A 672 8.25 -1.96 -23.97
CA PHE A 672 6.81 -1.87 -24.19
C PHE A 672 6.52 -2.18 -25.66
N SER A 673 5.74 -3.22 -25.91
CA SER A 673 5.44 -3.72 -27.26
C SER A 673 3.94 -3.79 -27.46
N GLN A 674 3.44 -3.19 -28.54
CA GLN A 674 2.03 -3.24 -28.91
C GLN A 674 1.83 -4.25 -30.04
N LEU A 675 1.02 -5.27 -29.81
CA LEU A 675 0.60 -6.22 -30.83
C LEU A 675 -0.45 -5.53 -31.73
N ARG A 676 -0.24 -5.48 -33.06
CA ARG A 676 -1.22 -4.88 -33.99
C ARG A 676 -1.68 -5.82 -35.10
N ASN A 677 -0.74 -6.54 -35.71
CA ASN A 677 -0.97 -7.49 -36.80
C ASN A 677 0.12 -8.58 -36.81
N PRO A 678 -0.06 -9.69 -37.55
CA PRO A 678 0.85 -10.83 -37.49
C PRO A 678 2.30 -10.51 -37.85
N GLU A 679 2.54 -9.74 -38.91
CA GLU A 679 3.89 -9.42 -39.40
C GLU A 679 4.65 -8.56 -38.39
N GLN A 680 4.03 -7.48 -37.92
CA GLN A 680 4.62 -6.57 -36.95
C GLN A 680 4.83 -7.24 -35.58
N SER A 681 3.90 -8.08 -35.15
CA SER A 681 4.04 -8.86 -33.92
C SER A 681 5.22 -9.83 -34.02
N ALA A 682 5.34 -10.58 -35.12
CA ALA A 682 6.45 -11.50 -35.34
C ALA A 682 7.82 -10.78 -35.35
N GLU A 683 7.90 -9.60 -35.98
CA GLU A 683 9.14 -8.80 -36.01
C GLU A 683 9.55 -8.33 -34.60
N GLN A 684 8.60 -7.85 -33.80
CA GLN A 684 8.83 -7.42 -32.42
C GLN A 684 9.29 -8.57 -31.53
N LEU A 685 8.64 -9.73 -31.61
CA LEU A 685 9.01 -10.93 -30.85
C LEU A 685 10.40 -11.43 -31.27
N ALA A 686 10.72 -11.40 -32.57
CA ALA A 686 12.06 -11.74 -33.05
C ALA A 686 13.13 -10.75 -32.56
N PHE A 687 12.79 -9.47 -32.40
CA PHE A 687 13.69 -8.50 -31.74
C PHE A 687 13.93 -8.85 -30.27
N LEU A 688 12.89 -9.23 -29.53
CA LEU A 688 12.98 -9.64 -28.12
C LEU A 688 13.85 -10.89 -27.95
N ASP A 689 13.80 -11.85 -28.89
CA ASP A 689 14.68 -13.03 -28.89
C ASP A 689 16.17 -12.66 -29.06
N ARG A 690 16.47 -11.57 -29.77
CA ARG A 690 17.85 -11.08 -29.97
C ARG A 690 18.32 -10.17 -28.84
N ALA A 691 17.40 -9.52 -28.13
CA ALA A 691 17.72 -8.57 -27.08
C ALA A 691 18.05 -9.30 -25.76
N THR A 692 19.26 -9.10 -25.24
CA THR A 692 19.72 -9.75 -23.98
C THR A 692 19.59 -8.86 -22.75
N ARG A 693 19.39 -7.55 -22.97
CA ARG A 693 19.34 -6.54 -21.90
C ARG A 693 17.99 -6.48 -21.17
N PRO A 694 16.84 -6.42 -21.87
CA PRO A 694 15.54 -6.23 -21.22
C PRO A 694 15.28 -7.24 -20.11
N SER A 695 14.79 -6.73 -18.99
CA SER A 695 14.39 -7.52 -17.81
C SER A 695 12.89 -7.67 -17.69
N VAL A 696 12.15 -6.65 -18.14
CA VAL A 696 10.69 -6.58 -18.10
C VAL A 696 10.17 -6.31 -19.50
N LEU A 697 9.14 -7.06 -19.89
CA LEU A 697 8.35 -6.85 -21.09
C LEU A 697 6.92 -6.51 -20.69
N CYS A 698 6.35 -5.50 -21.33
CA CYS A 698 4.91 -5.30 -21.39
C CYS A 698 4.44 -5.55 -22.84
N LEU A 699 3.45 -6.41 -22.99
CA LEU A 699 2.88 -6.82 -24.28
C LEU A 699 1.41 -6.38 -24.35
N ASN A 700 1.14 -5.22 -24.93
CA ASN A 700 -0.21 -4.67 -25.00
C ASN A 700 -1.01 -5.24 -26.19
N ASP A 701 -2.26 -5.64 -25.96
CA ASP A 701 -3.19 -6.14 -26.99
C ASP A 701 -3.92 -4.99 -27.72
N ASP A 702 -3.23 -4.38 -28.69
CA ASP A 702 -3.80 -3.41 -29.63
C ASP A 702 -4.14 -4.05 -30.99
N ILE A 703 -4.53 -5.33 -31.02
CA ILE A 703 -4.68 -6.08 -32.26
C ILE A 703 -5.84 -5.51 -33.11
N GLU A 704 -5.47 -4.98 -34.28
CA GLU A 704 -6.40 -4.35 -35.22
C GLU A 704 -6.92 -5.35 -36.28
N ARG A 705 -6.11 -6.34 -36.67
CA ARG A 705 -6.39 -7.27 -37.79
C ARG A 705 -5.85 -8.66 -37.50
N ASN A 706 -6.48 -9.68 -38.12
CA ASN A 706 -6.00 -11.06 -38.12
C ASN A 706 -5.74 -11.63 -36.72
N TYR A 707 -6.69 -11.41 -35.80
CA TYR A 707 -6.59 -11.78 -34.38
C TYR A 707 -6.10 -13.21 -34.14
N THR A 708 -6.68 -14.19 -34.84
CA THR A 708 -6.32 -15.61 -34.67
C THR A 708 -4.86 -15.89 -35.05
N GLU A 709 -4.35 -15.26 -36.11
CA GLU A 709 -2.96 -15.43 -36.54
C GLU A 709 -1.99 -14.76 -35.57
N VAL A 710 -2.33 -13.57 -35.04
CA VAL A 710 -1.52 -12.92 -33.99
C VAL A 710 -1.46 -13.80 -32.75
N ARG A 711 -2.61 -14.35 -32.31
CA ARG A 711 -2.69 -15.28 -31.18
C ARG A 711 -1.78 -16.49 -31.39
N GLU A 712 -1.76 -17.07 -32.58
CA GLU A 712 -0.90 -18.21 -32.90
C GLU A 712 0.59 -17.83 -32.85
N VAL A 713 0.97 -16.69 -33.44
CA VAL A 713 2.36 -16.19 -33.41
C VAL A 713 2.84 -15.95 -31.98
N VAL A 714 2.02 -15.26 -31.17
CA VAL A 714 2.33 -14.95 -29.78
C VAL A 714 2.37 -16.21 -28.92
N GLY A 715 1.38 -17.11 -29.07
CA GLY A 715 1.33 -18.38 -28.34
C GLY A 715 2.51 -19.29 -28.63
N ASN A 716 2.95 -19.39 -29.90
CA ASN A 716 4.14 -20.14 -30.27
C ASN A 716 5.41 -19.54 -29.66
N TRP A 717 5.51 -18.20 -29.61
CA TRP A 717 6.64 -17.52 -28.98
C TRP A 717 6.67 -17.73 -27.47
N PHE A 718 5.51 -17.64 -26.81
CA PHE A 718 5.36 -17.91 -25.39
C PHE A 718 5.77 -19.33 -25.00
N GLU A 719 5.28 -20.35 -25.70
CA GLU A 719 5.62 -21.74 -25.41
C GLU A 719 7.10 -22.02 -25.65
N LYS A 720 7.71 -21.39 -26.67
CA LYS A 720 9.16 -21.47 -26.90
C LYS A 720 9.96 -20.85 -25.75
N ARG A 721 9.49 -19.74 -25.17
CA ARG A 721 10.24 -18.97 -24.17
C ARG A 721 10.03 -19.49 -22.75
N TRP A 722 8.82 -19.94 -22.42
CA TRP A 722 8.44 -20.43 -21.11
C TRP A 722 7.69 -21.77 -21.21
N PRO A 723 8.38 -22.86 -21.61
CA PRO A 723 7.78 -24.19 -21.77
C PRO A 723 7.48 -24.91 -20.45
N GLU A 724 8.10 -24.50 -19.35
CA GLU A 724 7.94 -25.14 -18.03
C GLU A 724 6.56 -24.78 -17.44
N LYS A 725 5.65 -25.76 -17.40
CA LYS A 725 4.35 -25.63 -16.73
C LYS A 725 4.52 -25.46 -15.22
N ALA A 726 3.73 -24.59 -14.62
CA ALA A 726 3.56 -24.53 -13.18
C ALA A 726 2.80 -25.77 -12.67
N GLY A 727 3.05 -26.16 -11.42
CA GLY A 727 2.46 -27.37 -10.82
C GLY A 727 0.93 -27.36 -10.70
N TRP A 728 0.30 -26.17 -10.78
CA TRP A 728 -1.15 -26.00 -10.77
C TRP A 728 -1.79 -25.94 -12.16
N GLU A 729 -1.02 -26.10 -13.23
CA GLU A 729 -1.57 -26.21 -14.59
C GLU A 729 -2.13 -27.60 -14.86
N ARG A 730 -3.18 -27.68 -15.69
CA ARG A 730 -3.81 -28.93 -16.14
C ARG A 730 -2.91 -29.76 -17.06
#